data_AF-A0A9J7XFA5-F1
#
_entry.id   AF-A0A9J7XFA5-F1
#
_cell.length_a   1.000
_cell.length_b   1.000
_cell.length_c   1.000
_cell.angle_alpha   90.00
_cell.angle_beta   90.00
_cell.angle_gamma   90.00
#
_symmetry.space_group_name_H-M   'P 1'
#
loop_
_entity.id
_entity.type
_entity.pdbx_description
1 polymer ?
#
loop_
_entity_poly.entity_id
_entity_poly.type
_entity_poly.pdbx_seq_one_letter_code
_entity_poly.pdbx_strand_id
1 'polypeptide(L)'
;MMASVKKLLVDSLKELVEAELKEFQWHLKNAYHKCISKSEKEKADIFDTVEKMVACFGPEEAVKVMVDILRKMTQNDLAEQLENEHKQAQAEGNMKTSVPVGELQKFLATHKTNMKKKANYIFVGNQENYTDLKTVYTELLITEGEMKDVNQEHEILKIDDAFKNRKTQDKPIKCNDIFTELRKNNEKKIVLTKGVAGIGKTVSVHKFILDWAEGEANQDIDCVFLLPFREINIIKDKEVKLHEFLQVFYPEIKELENSTLYVKCKLAFIFDGLDESRLPLNFKSETLDTVEERASIDVLFTSMVKGTLLPSALVWVTSQPAAANQIPPQYVGLFTELRGFTDQQKEEYFRKRITDETQASRIISHIKTSHSLYIMCHIPVFCWITATVLQDILIKKNAENISTTLTEMYIHFLLIQMDIKNQKYDKKEKSQRTKLLRSNKKMILKLAKLAFKQLKKENILFYEKDLKECGIDASKDTEFTGMIAEIFKKEDGVYKTKVFRFVHLSVQEFLAAVHVFICYLKKNMQELQFFFEDSQKTARPKLQIFLRNVTFNDLTKRATDKAMQSKRGHLDLFLRFLMGISLESSQNLLKGLITHTEDTTDSIRQTTEYIKQVQDKNDISDETSVNLFYCLLELKDNSLYEEIQSYLSSNEHPGRDLSSSMCTVLTYILLISEKVLDEFNPKRLTSSSSNYTRLIQAVRCCRKALFDSCGLDETCCETVSSALQSSNSHLTDLDLSCNHLRDSGVKLLSDGLKSPHCRLNILRLCGCHLTAQSCESLSSALQSLNCVLTELDLSNNDLQDSGVKLLSDGLKSPNFQLAILRFSTCNLTAQSCGSLSSVLLSSNSVLRELDLSNNDLQDSGVKLLSDGLKSPNCQLEILRFESPNIHSDHLSTQPLTSPAIPLSTPPALQICDDVHQVFRKNKRRKAPGPDGVTPACLKTCADQLAPIFSQVFNRSLDIIPTALQTKLTQLSVPSSICQWITSFLTDRQQLVRLGKFMSNSCSTNTGAPQGCVLSPLLFSLYTNDCTSKDPSVKLLKFADDTTLIGLIQDGDESAYRQEVEQLAVWCSLNNLELNTLKTVEMIVDFRRNPPALPPLTIMNSTVAAVESFRFLGTIISQDLKWDNHIDSIVKKAQQRLYFLHQLRKFNLPQELLKQFYSAIIESVLCTKITVWFGSATKSDIRRLQRTVRTAERIIGAPLPRPFKNCIHPE
;
A
#
# COMPACT_ATOMS: atom_id res chain seq x y z
N MET A 1 -1.16 54.99 18.00
CA MET A 1 -2.30 54.77 18.93
C MET A 1 -1.83 54.25 20.29
N MET A 2 -1.15 53.10 20.39
CA MET A 2 -0.72 52.50 21.68
C MET A 2 0.18 53.41 22.55
N ALA A 3 1.15 54.13 21.98
CA ALA A 3 2.00 55.09 22.73
C ALA A 3 1.22 56.33 23.23
N SER A 4 0.17 56.74 22.50
CA SER A 4 -0.69 57.87 22.88
C SER A 4 -1.64 57.47 24.00
N VAL A 5 -2.19 56.25 23.98
CA VAL A 5 -3.08 55.74 25.03
C VAL A 5 -2.32 55.50 26.33
N LYS A 6 -1.10 54.93 26.28
CA LYS A 6 -0.25 54.78 27.48
C LYS A 6 0.04 56.12 28.14
N LYS A 7 0.34 57.15 27.34
CA LYS A 7 0.58 58.51 27.85
C LYS A 7 -0.68 59.08 28.51
N LEU A 8 -1.84 58.92 27.89
CA LEU A 8 -3.14 59.34 28.42
C LEU A 8 -3.42 58.73 29.80
N LEU A 9 -3.27 57.40 29.92
CA LEU A 9 -3.48 56.66 31.18
C LEU A 9 -2.47 57.07 32.27
N VAL A 10 -1.22 57.33 31.89
CA VAL A 10 -0.19 57.81 32.82
C VAL A 10 -0.54 59.21 33.32
N ASP A 11 -0.96 60.10 32.42
CA ASP A 11 -1.25 61.49 32.77
C ASP A 11 -2.50 61.58 33.67
N SER A 12 -3.54 60.77 33.44
CA SER A 12 -4.69 60.69 34.36
C SER A 12 -4.32 60.13 35.73
N LEU A 13 -3.44 59.13 35.83
CA LEU A 13 -3.02 58.61 37.14
C LEU A 13 -2.10 59.56 37.92
N LYS A 14 -1.42 60.50 37.25
CA LYS A 14 -0.61 61.54 37.91
C LYS A 14 -1.45 62.60 38.61
N GLU A 15 -2.71 62.76 38.23
CA GLU A 15 -3.62 63.72 38.86
C GLU A 15 -4.17 63.20 40.20
N LEU A 16 -4.04 61.89 40.47
CA LEU A 16 -4.39 61.29 41.75
C LEU A 16 -3.31 61.56 42.80
N VAL A 17 -3.71 61.99 44.00
CA VAL A 17 -2.77 62.07 45.13
C VAL A 17 -2.39 60.66 45.62
N GLU A 18 -1.30 60.53 46.38
CA GLU A 18 -0.76 59.23 46.76
C GLU A 18 -1.77 58.30 47.48
N ALA A 19 -2.70 58.87 48.25
CA ALA A 19 -3.78 58.13 48.91
C ALA A 19 -4.80 57.57 47.89
N GLU A 20 -5.18 58.37 46.90
CA GLU A 20 -6.12 58.00 45.83
C GLU A 20 -5.48 57.00 44.87
N LEU A 21 -4.19 57.14 44.56
CA LEU A 21 -3.48 56.15 43.73
C LEU A 21 -3.45 54.77 44.40
N LYS A 22 -3.26 54.71 45.73
CA LYS A 22 -3.33 53.46 46.51
C LYS A 22 -4.74 52.86 46.49
N GLU A 23 -5.76 53.70 46.58
CA GLU A 23 -7.17 53.29 46.45
C GLU A 23 -7.50 52.78 45.03
N PHE A 24 -7.01 53.45 43.99
CA PHE A 24 -7.11 53.02 42.59
C PHE A 24 -6.48 51.63 42.39
N GLN A 25 -5.25 51.45 42.88
CA GLN A 25 -4.55 50.17 42.82
C GLN A 25 -5.28 49.08 43.61
N TRP A 26 -5.96 49.42 44.72
CA TRP A 26 -6.79 48.49 45.49
C TRP A 26 -8.05 48.05 44.72
N HIS A 27 -8.76 48.98 44.06
CA HIS A 27 -9.91 48.64 43.22
C HIS A 27 -9.51 47.79 42.01
N LEU A 28 -8.40 48.12 41.36
CA LEU A 28 -7.82 47.34 40.27
C LEU A 28 -7.48 45.91 40.71
N LYS A 29 -6.97 45.75 41.95
CA LYS A 29 -6.61 44.46 42.55
C LYS A 29 -7.83 43.57 42.86
N ASN A 30 -8.89 44.14 43.42
CA ASN A 30 -10.04 43.36 43.86
C ASN A 30 -11.00 43.01 42.72
N ALA A 31 -11.22 43.93 41.78
CA ALA A 31 -12.14 43.70 40.66
C ALA A 31 -11.54 42.77 39.59
N TYR A 32 -10.20 42.66 39.46
CA TYR A 32 -9.54 41.96 38.34
C TYR A 32 -8.42 40.98 38.77
N HIS A 33 -8.68 40.19 39.82
CA HIS A 33 -7.75 39.28 40.51
C HIS A 33 -7.18 38.12 39.66
N LYS A 34 -7.72 37.83 38.47
CA LYS A 34 -7.24 36.74 37.60
C LYS A 34 -5.98 37.07 36.77
N CYS A 35 -5.58 38.34 36.69
CA CYS A 35 -4.59 38.78 35.70
C CYS A 35 -3.27 39.31 36.28
N ILE A 36 -3.19 39.55 37.60
CA ILE A 36 -2.00 40.16 38.22
C ILE A 36 -1.65 39.50 39.56
N SER A 37 -0.43 38.96 39.70
CA SER A 37 0.01 38.14 40.85
C SER A 37 0.28 38.96 42.14
N LYS A 38 0.24 38.29 43.29
CA LYS A 38 0.29 38.87 44.65
C LYS A 38 1.70 39.29 45.12
N SER A 39 2.78 38.84 44.49
CA SER A 39 4.14 38.85 45.08
C SER A 39 5.05 40.03 44.70
N GLU A 40 4.61 40.98 43.86
CA GLU A 40 5.49 42.06 43.35
C GLU A 40 4.92 43.49 43.51
N LYS A 41 4.09 43.76 44.54
CA LYS A 41 3.23 44.96 44.53
C LYS A 41 3.06 45.72 45.85
N GLU A 42 4.17 46.05 46.51
CA GLU A 42 4.18 47.13 47.52
C GLU A 42 4.96 48.38 47.07
N LYS A 43 5.50 48.41 45.84
CA LYS A 43 6.26 49.55 45.27
C LYS A 43 6.01 49.85 43.79
N ALA A 44 4.90 49.39 43.20
CA ALA A 44 4.61 49.66 41.78
C ALA A 44 4.23 51.14 41.59
N ASP A 45 4.98 51.85 40.77
CA ASP A 45 4.71 53.25 40.45
C ASP A 45 3.59 53.40 39.40
N ILE A 46 3.29 54.64 39.02
CA ILE A 46 2.25 54.95 38.03
C ILE A 46 2.54 54.28 36.68
N PHE A 47 3.80 54.24 36.24
CA PHE A 47 4.19 53.67 34.95
C PHE A 47 4.05 52.16 34.96
N ASP A 48 4.50 51.50 36.03
CA ASP A 48 4.32 50.05 36.23
C ASP A 48 2.85 49.65 36.24
N THR A 49 1.99 50.52 36.81
CA THR A 49 0.54 50.30 36.87
C THR A 49 -0.08 50.35 35.47
N VAL A 50 0.27 51.36 34.65
CA VAL A 50 -0.24 51.50 33.28
C VAL A 50 0.29 50.40 32.36
N GLU A 51 1.58 50.06 32.43
CA GLU A 51 2.15 48.97 31.62
C GLU A 51 1.43 47.65 31.89
N LYS A 52 1.17 47.33 33.17
CA LYS A 52 0.45 46.11 33.55
C LYS A 52 -1.02 46.14 33.12
N MET A 53 -1.68 47.29 33.19
CA MET A 53 -3.07 47.44 32.71
C MET A 53 -3.17 47.25 31.19
N VAL A 54 -2.27 47.87 30.42
CA VAL A 54 -2.25 47.74 28.96
C VAL A 54 -1.83 46.33 28.53
N ALA A 55 -0.89 45.70 29.24
CA ALA A 55 -0.49 44.31 28.96
C ALA A 55 -1.60 43.30 29.24
N CYS A 56 -2.41 43.50 30.30
CA CYS A 56 -3.48 42.56 30.66
C CYS A 56 -4.76 42.79 29.83
N PHE A 57 -5.18 44.03 29.58
CA PHE A 57 -6.47 44.32 28.95
C PHE A 57 -6.37 44.82 27.50
N GLY A 58 -5.18 45.21 27.03
CA GLY A 58 -5.02 45.96 25.79
C GLY A 58 -5.30 47.45 25.98
N PRO A 59 -4.81 48.33 25.08
CA PRO A 59 -4.84 49.79 25.27
C PRO A 59 -6.26 50.38 25.36
N GLU A 60 -7.18 49.96 24.49
CA GLU A 60 -8.55 50.48 24.46
C GLU A 60 -9.39 50.04 25.67
N GLU A 61 -9.24 48.79 26.09
CA GLU A 61 -9.99 48.27 27.23
C GLU A 61 -9.40 48.75 28.56
N ALA A 62 -8.09 49.01 28.62
CA ALA A 62 -7.44 49.63 29.78
C ALA A 62 -8.00 51.02 30.10
N VAL A 63 -8.39 51.81 29.09
CA VAL A 63 -9.06 53.11 29.29
C VAL A 63 -10.42 52.93 29.95
N LYS A 64 -11.24 51.98 29.47
CA LYS A 64 -12.55 51.72 30.09
C LYS A 64 -12.43 51.21 31.53
N VAL A 65 -11.49 50.31 31.78
CA VAL A 65 -11.21 49.80 33.13
C VAL A 65 -10.76 50.94 34.06
N MET A 66 -9.91 51.85 33.59
CA MET A 66 -9.50 53.03 34.37
C MET A 66 -10.68 53.95 34.67
N VAL A 67 -11.49 54.28 33.67
CA VAL A 67 -12.72 55.09 33.84
C VAL A 67 -13.67 54.46 34.85
N ASP A 68 -13.92 53.15 34.76
CA ASP A 68 -14.80 52.43 35.68
C ASP A 68 -14.30 52.46 37.12
N ILE A 69 -12.98 52.39 37.32
CA ILE A 69 -12.36 52.47 38.64
C ILE A 69 -12.42 53.91 39.16
N LEU A 70 -12.09 54.92 38.34
CA LEU A 70 -12.18 56.33 38.70
C LEU A 70 -13.60 56.73 39.12
N ARG A 71 -14.63 56.26 38.39
CA ARG A 71 -16.04 56.45 38.77
C ARG A 71 -16.38 55.79 40.11
N LYS A 72 -15.82 54.61 40.41
CA LYS A 72 -16.02 53.92 41.71
C LYS A 72 -15.35 54.66 42.86
N MET A 73 -14.25 55.37 42.60
CA MET A 73 -13.57 56.23 43.56
C MET A 73 -14.16 57.64 43.64
N THR A 74 -15.32 57.88 43.03
CA THR A 74 -15.96 59.21 42.93
C THR A 74 -15.14 60.28 42.19
N GLN A 75 -14.09 59.90 41.46
CA GLN A 75 -13.29 60.76 40.58
C GLN A 75 -13.98 60.93 39.21
N ASN A 76 -15.21 61.45 39.22
CA ASN A 76 -16.05 61.52 38.03
C ASN A 76 -15.54 62.53 37.00
N ASP A 77 -15.00 63.67 37.44
CA ASP A 77 -14.45 64.70 36.56
C ASP A 77 -13.23 64.15 35.80
N LEU A 78 -12.35 63.43 36.49
CA LEU A 78 -11.17 62.78 35.90
C LEU A 78 -11.56 61.65 34.93
N ALA A 79 -12.60 60.89 35.28
CA ALA A 79 -13.13 59.83 34.42
C ALA A 79 -13.77 60.40 33.14
N GLU A 80 -14.49 61.52 33.24
CA GLU A 80 -15.12 62.20 32.11
C GLU A 80 -14.08 62.89 31.23
N GLN A 81 -13.04 63.50 31.83
CA GLN A 81 -11.89 64.04 31.12
C GLN A 81 -11.15 62.95 30.34
N LEU A 82 -10.84 61.81 30.97
CA LEU A 82 -10.19 60.67 30.31
C LEU A 82 -11.05 60.11 29.15
N GLU A 83 -12.37 60.00 29.33
CA GLU A 83 -13.28 59.58 28.25
C GLU A 83 -13.30 60.59 27.09
N ASN A 84 -13.32 61.89 27.40
CA ASN A 84 -13.38 62.95 26.39
C ASN A 84 -12.05 63.11 25.64
N GLU A 85 -10.92 63.08 26.34
CA GLU A 85 -9.59 63.11 25.73
C GLU A 85 -9.32 61.86 24.90
N HIS A 86 -9.79 60.69 25.33
CA HIS A 86 -9.71 59.47 24.52
C HIS A 86 -10.58 59.56 23.26
N LYS A 87 -11.82 60.07 23.37
CA LYS A 87 -12.69 60.34 22.21
C LYS A 87 -12.09 61.37 21.27
N GLN A 88 -11.43 62.40 21.80
CA GLN A 88 -10.81 63.46 21.02
C GLN A 88 -9.52 62.97 20.34
N ALA A 89 -8.71 62.15 21.01
CA ALA A 89 -7.57 61.46 20.41
C ALA A 89 -7.98 60.46 19.32
N GLN A 90 -9.13 59.79 19.48
CA GLN A 90 -9.74 58.97 18.43
C GLN A 90 -10.28 59.82 17.26
N ALA A 91 -10.83 61.01 17.53
CA ALA A 91 -11.35 61.93 16.51
C ALA A 91 -10.22 62.63 15.71
N GLU A 92 -9.16 63.08 16.39
CA GLU A 92 -8.00 63.73 15.76
C GLU A 92 -7.10 62.71 15.04
N GLY A 93 -7.03 61.46 15.52
CA GLY A 93 -6.44 60.33 14.79
C GLY A 93 -7.20 59.96 13.51
N ASN A 94 -8.51 60.25 13.46
CA ASN A 94 -9.37 60.01 12.29
C ASN A 94 -9.34 61.16 11.25
N MET A 95 -8.82 62.34 11.58
CA MET A 95 -8.79 63.50 10.67
C MET A 95 -7.52 63.64 9.82
N LYS A 96 -6.53 62.76 9.94
CA LYS A 96 -5.31 62.75 9.10
C LYS A 96 -5.09 61.52 8.22
N THR A 97 -6.06 60.61 8.12
CA THR A 97 -6.05 59.52 7.13
C THR A 97 -7.46 59.28 6.58
N SER A 98 -7.95 60.21 5.76
CA SER A 98 -9.13 59.98 4.92
C SER A 98 -8.72 59.91 3.45
N VAL A 99 -7.96 58.87 3.10
CA VAL A 99 -8.11 58.23 1.78
C VAL A 99 -9.29 57.25 1.92
N PRO A 100 -10.19 57.17 0.93
CA PRO A 100 -11.54 56.65 1.12
C PRO A 100 -11.52 55.17 1.42
N VAL A 101 -12.28 54.72 2.42
CA VAL A 101 -12.60 53.30 2.62
C VAL A 101 -13.11 52.65 1.31
N GLY A 102 -13.70 53.45 0.41
CA GLY A 102 -14.09 53.05 -0.93
C GLY A 102 -12.94 52.68 -1.89
N GLU A 103 -11.77 53.32 -1.83
CA GLU A 103 -10.63 52.99 -2.71
C GLU A 103 -9.98 51.67 -2.29
N LEU A 104 -9.81 51.43 -0.99
CA LEU A 104 -9.32 50.14 -0.48
C LEU A 104 -10.30 49.01 -0.81
N GLN A 105 -11.61 49.19 -0.61
CA GLN A 105 -12.61 48.19 -0.98
C GLN A 105 -12.64 47.93 -2.50
N LYS A 106 -12.52 48.98 -3.32
CA LYS A 106 -12.44 48.87 -4.79
C LYS A 106 -11.18 48.10 -5.22
N PHE A 107 -10.04 48.39 -4.60
CA PHE A 107 -8.80 47.64 -4.83
C PHE A 107 -8.98 46.17 -4.44
N LEU A 108 -9.46 45.86 -3.23
CA LEU A 108 -9.64 44.48 -2.77
C LEU A 108 -10.57 43.68 -3.69
N ALA A 109 -11.68 44.28 -4.14
CA ALA A 109 -12.60 43.65 -5.09
C ALA A 109 -11.95 43.42 -6.47
N THR A 110 -11.19 44.40 -6.96
CA THR A 110 -10.48 44.32 -8.25
C THR A 110 -9.39 43.25 -8.20
N HIS A 111 -8.55 43.28 -7.16
CA HIS A 111 -7.49 42.31 -6.91
C HIS A 111 -8.06 40.90 -6.77
N LYS A 112 -9.12 40.71 -5.99
CA LYS A 112 -9.81 39.41 -5.85
C LYS A 112 -10.33 38.88 -7.19
N THR A 113 -10.88 39.75 -8.04
CA THR A 113 -11.32 39.39 -9.41
C THR A 113 -10.15 39.02 -10.32
N ASN A 114 -9.04 39.76 -10.25
CA ASN A 114 -7.83 39.48 -11.03
C ASN A 114 -7.18 38.15 -10.59
N MET A 115 -7.11 37.91 -9.28
CA MET A 115 -6.64 36.66 -8.70
C MET A 115 -7.53 35.49 -9.09
N LYS A 116 -8.87 35.67 -9.08
CA LYS A 116 -9.80 34.67 -9.61
C LYS A 116 -9.45 34.32 -11.05
N LYS A 117 -9.33 35.32 -11.94
CA LYS A 117 -8.97 35.08 -13.35
C LYS A 117 -7.61 34.38 -13.52
N LYS A 118 -6.61 34.75 -12.70
CA LYS A 118 -5.26 34.17 -12.73
C LYS A 118 -5.24 32.70 -12.24
N ALA A 119 -6.09 32.34 -11.29
CA ALA A 119 -6.16 31.01 -10.70
C ALA A 119 -7.19 30.06 -11.36
N ASN A 120 -8.21 30.59 -12.03
CA ASN A 120 -9.34 29.82 -12.59
C ASN A 120 -8.93 28.83 -13.69
N TYR A 121 -7.80 29.09 -14.33
CA TYR A 121 -7.34 28.32 -15.46
C TYR A 121 -5.99 27.68 -15.18
N ILE A 122 -5.91 26.37 -15.41
CA ILE A 122 -4.64 25.65 -15.38
C ILE A 122 -4.27 25.24 -16.80
N PHE A 123 -3.00 25.40 -17.13
CA PHE A 123 -2.44 24.90 -18.37
C PHE A 123 -2.45 23.36 -18.35
N VAL A 124 -3.36 22.76 -19.11
CA VAL A 124 -3.48 21.30 -19.34
C VAL A 124 -2.95 20.98 -20.76
N GLY A 125 -1.87 21.67 -21.16
CA GLY A 125 -1.39 21.73 -22.55
C GLY A 125 -1.83 23.02 -23.24
N ASN A 126 -2.05 22.97 -24.56
CA ASN A 126 -2.40 24.06 -25.51
C ASN A 126 -2.89 25.41 -24.95
N GLN A 127 -2.36 26.51 -25.51
CA GLN A 127 -2.72 27.92 -25.22
C GLN A 127 -4.20 28.30 -25.39
N GLU A 128 -5.02 27.46 -26.02
CA GLU A 128 -6.48 27.67 -26.23
C GLU A 128 -7.37 26.68 -25.45
N ASN A 129 -6.80 25.67 -24.77
CA ASN A 129 -7.54 24.69 -23.97
C ASN A 129 -7.31 24.93 -22.48
N TYR A 130 -7.55 26.15 -22.02
CA TYR A 130 -7.71 26.39 -20.60
C TYR A 130 -8.95 25.64 -20.13
N THR A 131 -8.73 24.58 -19.35
CA THR A 131 -9.81 23.87 -18.68
C THR A 131 -10.05 24.55 -17.35
N ASP A 132 -11.33 24.73 -17.01
CA ASP A 132 -11.72 25.23 -15.69
C ASP A 132 -11.13 24.30 -14.63
N LEU A 133 -10.31 24.86 -13.73
CA LEU A 133 -9.67 24.09 -12.67
C LEU A 133 -10.69 23.23 -11.92
N LYS A 134 -11.91 23.73 -11.68
CA LYS A 134 -12.94 22.98 -10.96
C LYS A 134 -13.36 21.68 -11.66
N THR A 135 -13.32 21.65 -12.98
CA THR A 135 -13.77 20.48 -13.76
C THR A 135 -12.78 19.32 -13.71
N VAL A 136 -11.48 19.62 -13.58
CA VAL A 136 -10.39 18.62 -13.65
C VAL A 136 -9.70 18.42 -12.30
N TYR A 137 -9.92 19.31 -11.32
CA TYR A 137 -9.31 19.21 -10.00
C TYR A 137 -9.76 17.94 -9.28
N THR A 138 -8.76 17.20 -8.81
CA THR A 138 -8.88 16.08 -7.88
C THR A 138 -8.11 16.49 -6.64
N GLU A 139 -8.74 16.35 -5.46
CA GLU A 139 -8.12 16.77 -4.20
C GLU A 139 -6.79 16.04 -4.01
N LEU A 140 -5.75 16.77 -3.57
CA LEU A 140 -4.42 16.23 -3.34
C LEU A 140 -4.25 15.95 -1.84
N LEU A 141 -3.59 14.84 -1.50
CA LEU A 141 -3.28 14.54 -0.11
C LEU A 141 -2.14 15.44 0.37
N ILE A 142 -2.43 16.29 1.36
CA ILE A 142 -1.46 17.11 2.07
C ILE A 142 -1.41 16.63 3.52
N THR A 143 -0.22 16.36 4.02
CA THR A 143 0.00 15.95 5.42
C THR A 143 0.91 16.94 6.12
N GLU A 144 0.80 17.03 7.44
CA GLU A 144 1.83 17.66 8.27
C GLU A 144 3.12 16.84 8.14
N GLY A 145 4.29 17.47 8.00
CA GLY A 145 5.54 16.75 7.75
C GLY A 145 6.65 17.13 8.73
N GLU A 146 7.73 16.33 8.75
CA GLU A 146 8.94 16.63 9.52
C GLU A 146 10.08 17.19 8.64
N MET A 147 10.83 18.14 9.17
CA MET A 147 11.92 18.81 8.45
C MET A 147 13.27 18.04 8.44
N LYS A 148 13.40 16.91 9.15
CA LYS A 148 14.69 16.22 9.34
C LYS A 148 15.22 15.44 8.11
N ASP A 149 14.35 15.01 7.19
CA ASP A 149 14.71 14.05 6.12
C ASP A 149 14.79 14.65 4.70
N VAL A 150 14.76 15.97 4.58
CA VAL A 150 14.52 16.71 3.34
C VAL A 150 15.62 16.56 2.25
N ASN A 151 16.82 16.09 2.62
CA ASN A 151 18.01 16.06 1.75
C ASN A 151 18.19 14.81 0.87
N GLN A 152 17.34 13.78 0.99
CA GLN A 152 17.55 12.48 0.32
C GLN A 152 16.42 12.10 -0.68
N GLU A 153 15.43 12.96 -0.90
CA GLU A 153 14.17 12.58 -1.55
C GLU A 153 14.15 12.86 -3.08
N HIS A 154 13.92 11.82 -3.89
CA HIS A 154 13.74 11.87 -5.36
C HIS A 154 12.29 11.60 -5.81
N GLU A 155 11.91 11.99 -7.04
CA GLU A 155 10.53 11.96 -7.58
C GLU A 155 9.85 10.59 -7.50
N ILE A 156 10.61 9.53 -7.76
CA ILE A 156 10.06 8.17 -7.84
C ILE A 156 9.94 7.54 -6.45
N LEU A 157 10.70 8.04 -5.48
CA LEU A 157 10.74 7.50 -4.12
C LEU A 157 9.64 8.05 -3.22
N LYS A 158 8.99 9.16 -3.57
CA LYS A 158 7.76 9.57 -2.87
C LYS A 158 6.59 8.63 -3.15
N ILE A 159 6.60 7.96 -4.31
CA ILE A 159 5.64 6.91 -4.60
C ILE A 159 5.89 5.74 -3.64
N ASP A 160 7.16 5.36 -3.48
CA ASP A 160 7.57 4.34 -2.51
C ASP A 160 7.27 4.77 -1.06
N ASP A 161 7.55 6.01 -0.66
CA ASP A 161 7.31 6.50 0.71
C ASP A 161 5.82 6.62 1.06
N ALA A 162 4.96 6.93 0.08
CA ALA A 162 3.51 6.81 0.22
C ALA A 162 3.07 5.35 0.46
N PHE A 163 3.89 4.38 0.08
CA PHE A 163 3.68 2.97 0.41
C PHE A 163 4.47 2.51 1.66
N LYS A 164 5.56 3.17 2.04
CA LYS A 164 6.42 2.82 3.19
C LYS A 164 5.94 3.41 4.53
N ASN A 165 5.04 4.40 4.53
CA ASN A 165 4.49 5.07 5.72
C ASN A 165 5.53 5.28 6.85
N ARG A 166 6.75 5.72 6.51
CA ARG A 166 7.73 6.12 7.53
C ARG A 166 7.37 7.54 7.99
N LYS A 167 7.15 7.68 9.30
CA LYS A 167 6.64 8.83 10.08
C LYS A 167 5.11 8.99 10.03
N THR A 168 4.40 8.50 11.06
CA THR A 168 4.05 9.13 12.37
C THR A 168 2.98 10.20 12.25
N GLN A 169 1.73 9.86 12.62
CA GLN A 169 0.66 10.83 12.93
C GLN A 169 0.39 11.91 11.86
N ASP A 170 0.56 11.61 10.56
CA ASP A 170 0.30 12.55 9.48
C ASP A 170 -1.19 12.93 9.45
N LYS A 171 -1.54 13.97 10.22
CA LYS A 171 -2.87 14.57 10.23
C LYS A 171 -3.12 15.07 8.80
N PRO A 172 -4.10 14.52 8.07
CA PRO A 172 -4.42 15.03 6.76
C PRO A 172 -4.91 16.47 6.90
N ILE A 173 -4.30 17.38 6.16
CA ILE A 173 -4.65 18.80 6.13
C ILE A 173 -5.30 19.06 4.80
N LYS A 174 -6.51 19.62 4.79
CA LYS A 174 -7.09 20.11 3.53
C LYS A 174 -6.33 21.36 3.09
N CYS A 175 -6.16 21.54 1.78
CA CYS A 175 -5.47 22.72 1.24
C CYS A 175 -6.01 24.04 1.81
N ASN A 176 -7.34 24.13 1.97
CA ASN A 176 -7.99 25.32 2.52
C ASN A 176 -7.80 25.52 4.03
N ASP A 177 -7.38 24.49 4.77
CA ASP A 177 -7.19 24.55 6.22
C ASP A 177 -5.73 24.88 6.60
N ILE A 178 -4.82 25.02 5.63
CA ILE A 178 -3.38 25.24 5.85
C ILE A 178 -3.10 26.40 6.82
N PHE A 179 -3.72 27.56 6.62
CA PHE A 179 -3.52 28.71 7.51
C PHE A 179 -4.31 28.59 8.82
N THR A 180 -5.41 27.84 8.84
CA THR A 180 -6.17 27.52 10.06
C THR A 180 -5.34 26.64 10.99
N GLU A 181 -4.65 25.63 10.45
CA GLU A 181 -3.75 24.76 11.19
C GLU A 181 -2.50 25.51 11.68
N LEU A 182 -1.89 26.35 10.83
CA LEU A 182 -0.77 27.20 11.22
C LEU A 182 -1.08 28.06 12.46
N ARG A 183 -2.30 28.61 12.55
CA ARG A 183 -2.70 29.47 13.67
C ARG A 183 -2.78 28.74 15.00
N LYS A 184 -2.97 27.42 15.01
CA LYS A 184 -3.00 26.62 16.25
C LYS A 184 -1.63 26.55 16.93
N ASN A 185 -0.54 26.64 16.16
CA ASN A 185 0.83 26.55 16.68
C ASN A 185 1.37 27.85 17.31
N ASN A 186 0.56 28.91 17.39
CA ASN A 186 0.70 30.21 18.09
C ASN A 186 2.01 31.04 17.96
N GLU A 187 3.18 30.48 17.63
CA GLU A 187 4.47 31.20 17.68
C GLU A 187 5.00 31.66 16.31
N LYS A 188 4.67 30.99 15.20
CA LYS A 188 5.27 31.25 13.87
C LYS A 188 4.21 31.35 12.77
N LYS A 189 4.48 32.13 11.71
CA LYS A 189 3.50 32.48 10.66
C LYS A 189 3.79 31.92 9.26
N ILE A 190 4.65 30.91 9.18
CA ILE A 190 5.17 30.39 7.91
C ILE A 190 4.76 28.94 7.71
N VAL A 191 4.17 28.69 6.54
CA VAL A 191 3.94 27.37 6.00
C VAL A 191 5.02 27.07 4.96
N LEU A 192 5.72 25.95 5.11
CA LEU A 192 6.61 25.43 4.07
C LEU A 192 6.06 24.10 3.58
N THR A 193 5.63 24.06 2.32
CA THR A 193 5.12 22.85 1.67
C THR A 193 6.17 22.25 0.75
N LYS A 194 6.62 21.03 1.06
CA LYS A 194 7.49 20.25 0.17
C LYS A 194 6.69 19.31 -0.73
N GLY A 195 7.21 19.02 -1.92
CA GLY A 195 6.63 18.01 -2.82
C GLY A 195 7.51 17.77 -4.04
N VAL A 196 7.51 16.56 -4.60
CA VAL A 196 8.27 16.25 -5.83
C VAL A 196 7.78 17.03 -7.04
N ALA A 197 8.54 17.07 -8.13
CA ALA A 197 8.05 17.74 -9.33
C ALA A 197 6.79 17.04 -9.85
N GLY A 198 5.90 17.83 -10.47
CA GLY A 198 4.65 17.30 -11.03
C GLY A 198 3.57 16.90 -10.01
N ILE A 199 3.86 16.89 -8.70
CA ILE A 199 2.92 16.43 -7.65
C ILE A 199 1.68 17.31 -7.47
N GLY A 200 1.71 18.55 -7.98
CA GLY A 200 0.58 19.49 -7.89
C GLY A 200 0.74 20.63 -6.87
N LYS A 201 1.98 21.03 -6.52
CA LYS A 201 2.25 22.21 -5.66
C LYS A 201 1.56 23.48 -6.16
N THR A 202 1.86 23.91 -7.38
CA THR A 202 1.25 25.10 -8.01
C THR A 202 -0.27 24.93 -8.19
N VAL A 203 -0.75 23.71 -8.47
CA VAL A 203 -2.19 23.41 -8.60
C VAL A 203 -2.91 23.63 -7.27
N SER A 204 -2.30 23.23 -6.15
CA SER A 204 -2.85 23.42 -4.79
C SER A 204 -2.92 24.90 -4.43
N VAL A 205 -1.86 25.66 -4.75
CA VAL A 205 -1.83 27.12 -4.58
C VAL A 205 -2.93 27.79 -5.40
N HIS A 206 -3.10 27.41 -6.66
CA HIS A 206 -4.16 27.96 -7.51
C HIS A 206 -5.56 27.59 -6.98
N LYS A 207 -5.75 26.36 -6.49
CA LYS A 207 -7.03 25.95 -5.88
C LYS A 207 -7.36 26.77 -4.64
N PHE A 208 -6.38 26.98 -3.74
CA PHE A 208 -6.53 27.82 -2.56
C PHE A 208 -6.95 29.25 -2.92
N ILE A 209 -6.26 29.85 -3.90
CA ILE A 209 -6.55 31.21 -4.38
C ILE A 209 -7.95 31.28 -4.99
N LEU A 210 -8.35 30.28 -5.77
CA LEU A 210 -9.67 30.24 -6.40
C LEU A 210 -10.79 30.18 -5.36
N ASP A 211 -10.67 29.31 -4.36
CA ASP A 211 -11.68 29.17 -3.29
C ASP A 211 -11.74 30.43 -2.42
N TRP A 212 -10.59 31.04 -2.13
CA TRP A 212 -10.54 32.35 -1.46
C TRP A 212 -11.21 33.44 -2.29
N ALA A 213 -10.92 33.52 -3.59
CA ALA A 213 -11.45 34.55 -4.46
C ALA A 213 -12.96 34.43 -4.72
N GLU A 214 -13.50 33.21 -4.61
CA GLU A 214 -14.94 32.94 -4.77
C GLU A 214 -15.77 33.05 -3.51
N GLY A 215 -15.13 33.12 -2.33
CA GLY A 215 -15.83 33.22 -1.05
C GLY A 215 -16.03 31.89 -0.34
N GLU A 216 -15.49 30.80 -0.86
CA GLU A 216 -15.71 29.43 -0.35
C GLU A 216 -14.90 29.13 0.92
N ALA A 217 -13.69 29.69 1.05
CA ALA A 217 -12.80 29.46 2.20
C ALA A 217 -11.87 30.65 2.51
N ASN A 218 -11.26 30.69 3.71
CA ASN A 218 -10.23 31.65 4.13
C ASN A 218 -10.62 33.15 4.01
N GLN A 219 -11.90 33.49 4.23
CA GLN A 219 -12.41 34.87 4.12
C GLN A 219 -11.95 35.81 5.23
N ASP A 220 -11.25 35.27 6.22
CA ASP A 220 -10.55 36.01 7.27
C ASP A 220 -9.23 36.64 6.79
N ILE A 221 -8.77 36.32 5.57
CA ILE A 221 -7.64 36.95 4.89
C ILE A 221 -8.19 37.97 3.88
N ASP A 222 -7.82 39.24 4.06
CA ASP A 222 -8.32 40.32 3.22
C ASP A 222 -7.67 40.33 1.82
N CYS A 223 -6.38 40.00 1.74
CA CYS A 223 -5.63 40.04 0.48
C CYS A 223 -4.57 38.93 0.37
N VAL A 224 -4.54 38.25 -0.77
CA VAL A 224 -3.58 37.18 -1.09
C VAL A 224 -2.69 37.59 -2.28
N PHE A 225 -1.38 37.49 -2.14
CA PHE A 225 -0.40 37.75 -3.19
C PHE A 225 0.32 36.47 -3.61
N LEU A 226 0.23 36.09 -4.90
CA LEU A 226 1.01 35.00 -5.48
C LEU A 226 2.30 35.54 -6.10
N LEU A 227 3.45 35.04 -5.64
CA LEU A 227 4.78 35.50 -6.02
C LEU A 227 5.66 34.32 -6.46
N PRO A 228 5.61 33.90 -7.73
CA PRO A 228 6.40 32.78 -8.21
C PRO A 228 7.90 33.10 -8.26
N PHE A 229 8.77 32.29 -7.68
CA PHE A 229 10.23 32.52 -7.68
C PHE A 229 10.81 32.62 -9.10
N ARG A 230 10.24 31.88 -10.05
CA ARG A 230 10.57 31.98 -11.48
C ARG A 230 10.45 33.40 -12.04
N GLU A 231 9.43 34.15 -11.64
CA GLU A 231 9.22 35.54 -12.07
C GLU A 231 10.10 36.50 -11.25
N ILE A 232 10.30 36.21 -9.96
CA ILE A 232 11.16 37.00 -9.06
C ILE A 232 12.62 37.02 -9.55
N ASN A 233 13.12 35.93 -10.11
CA ASN A 233 14.49 35.84 -10.62
C ASN A 233 14.85 36.92 -11.66
N ILE A 234 13.85 37.52 -12.33
CA ILE A 234 14.04 38.56 -13.34
C ILE A 234 14.48 39.89 -12.72
N ILE A 235 14.15 40.12 -11.44
CA ILE A 235 14.39 41.37 -10.72
C ILE A 235 15.43 41.26 -9.60
N LYS A 236 16.09 40.11 -9.46
CA LYS A 236 17.02 39.80 -8.37
C LYS A 236 18.15 40.81 -8.14
N ASP A 237 18.60 41.51 -9.19
CA ASP A 237 19.75 42.43 -9.13
C ASP A 237 19.33 43.90 -8.86
N LYS A 238 18.09 44.15 -8.41
CA LYS A 238 17.56 45.49 -8.12
C LYS A 238 17.27 45.67 -6.63
N GLU A 239 17.54 46.86 -6.13
CA GLU A 239 17.06 47.30 -4.81
C GLU A 239 15.72 48.02 -4.94
N VAL A 240 14.69 47.47 -4.31
CA VAL A 240 13.30 47.93 -4.41
C VAL A 240 12.65 47.96 -3.03
N LYS A 241 11.64 48.81 -2.86
CA LYS A 241 10.76 48.77 -1.67
C LYS A 241 9.75 47.63 -1.81
N LEU A 242 9.19 47.13 -0.71
CA LEU A 242 8.16 46.08 -0.76
C LEU A 242 6.97 46.48 -1.65
N HIS A 243 6.51 47.74 -1.54
CA HIS A 243 5.40 48.24 -2.34
C HIS A 243 5.75 48.32 -3.84
N GLU A 244 6.94 48.82 -4.17
CA GLU A 244 7.45 48.85 -5.56
C GLU A 244 7.58 47.42 -6.12
N PHE A 245 8.03 46.47 -5.31
CA PHE A 245 8.12 45.05 -5.67
C PHE A 245 6.74 44.46 -5.98
N LEU A 246 5.70 44.74 -5.17
CA LEU A 246 4.35 44.23 -5.45
C LEU A 246 3.70 44.88 -6.67
N GLN A 247 3.97 46.17 -6.93
CA GLN A 247 3.49 46.87 -8.13
C GLN A 247 3.99 46.24 -9.43
N VAL A 248 5.14 45.57 -9.41
CA VAL A 248 5.65 44.79 -10.55
C VAL A 248 4.63 43.71 -10.92
N PHE A 249 4.17 42.93 -9.94
CA PHE A 249 3.25 41.81 -10.18
C PHE A 249 1.78 42.23 -10.29
N TYR A 250 1.40 43.32 -9.62
CA TYR A 250 0.02 43.79 -9.46
C TYR A 250 -0.05 45.31 -9.67
N PRO A 251 -0.10 45.78 -10.93
CA PRO A 251 -0.12 47.22 -11.26
C PRO A 251 -1.28 47.99 -10.62
N GLU A 252 -2.39 47.33 -10.32
CA GLU A 252 -3.55 47.88 -9.61
C GLU A 252 -3.24 48.41 -8.20
N ILE A 253 -2.12 47.98 -7.59
CA ILE A 253 -1.66 48.48 -6.28
C ILE A 253 -1.23 49.95 -6.37
N LYS A 254 -0.85 50.43 -7.55
CA LYS A 254 -0.31 51.80 -7.75
C LYS A 254 -1.29 52.91 -7.34
N GLU A 255 -2.60 52.62 -7.33
CA GLU A 255 -3.64 53.56 -6.91
C GLU A 255 -3.77 53.68 -5.38
N LEU A 256 -3.06 52.86 -4.60
CA LEU A 256 -3.17 52.81 -3.13
C LEU A 256 -1.99 53.47 -2.42
N GLU A 257 -2.25 54.23 -1.35
CA GLU A 257 -1.18 54.70 -0.45
C GLU A 257 -0.48 53.54 0.26
N ASN A 258 0.86 53.56 0.25
CA ASN A 258 1.72 52.49 0.77
C ASN A 258 1.32 51.99 2.16
N SER A 259 1.01 52.87 3.12
CA SER A 259 0.75 52.50 4.51
C SER A 259 -0.63 51.90 4.76
N THR A 260 -1.61 52.16 3.91
CA THR A 260 -3.01 51.78 4.18
C THR A 260 -3.21 50.27 4.06
N LEU A 261 -2.61 49.63 3.06
CA LEU A 261 -2.70 48.19 2.81
C LEU A 261 -2.07 47.36 3.93
N TYR A 262 -0.86 47.73 4.36
CA TYR A 262 -0.06 46.93 5.30
C TYR A 262 -0.54 47.03 6.75
N VAL A 263 -1.25 48.11 7.10
CA VAL A 263 -1.76 48.36 8.46
C VAL A 263 -3.18 47.84 8.65
N LYS A 264 -4.06 48.00 7.66
CA LYS A 264 -5.50 47.70 7.81
C LYS A 264 -5.92 46.30 7.34
N CYS A 265 -5.11 45.63 6.54
CA CYS A 265 -5.48 44.34 5.95
C CYS A 265 -4.66 43.18 6.54
N LYS A 266 -5.30 42.02 6.71
CA LYS A 266 -4.64 40.74 6.91
C LYS A 266 -4.13 40.22 5.57
N LEU A 267 -2.81 40.13 5.45
CA LEU A 267 -2.13 39.78 4.21
C LEU A 267 -1.62 38.33 4.24
N ALA A 268 -1.72 37.65 3.09
CA ALA A 268 -1.05 36.38 2.85
C ALA A 268 -0.16 36.46 1.60
N PHE A 269 1.10 36.05 1.74
CA PHE A 269 2.08 35.98 0.65
C PHE A 269 2.38 34.52 0.33
N ILE A 270 2.14 34.12 -0.91
CA ILE A 270 2.41 32.76 -1.40
C ILE A 270 3.59 32.80 -2.35
N PHE A 271 4.73 32.25 -1.93
CA PHE A 271 5.93 32.10 -2.75
C PHE A 271 5.97 30.72 -3.39
N ASP A 272 5.69 30.64 -4.68
CA ASP A 272 5.60 29.37 -5.41
C ASP A 272 6.96 29.00 -6.06
N GLY A 273 7.48 27.81 -5.74
CA GLY A 273 8.62 27.19 -6.41
C GLY A 273 10.01 27.64 -5.94
N LEU A 274 10.32 27.53 -4.64
CA LEU A 274 11.64 27.89 -4.09
C LEU A 274 12.82 27.17 -4.77
N ASP A 275 12.61 25.96 -5.28
CA ASP A 275 13.58 25.21 -6.09
C ASP A 275 13.96 25.91 -7.41
N GLU A 276 13.11 26.80 -7.89
CA GLU A 276 13.36 27.63 -9.07
C GLU A 276 14.11 28.92 -8.73
N SER A 277 14.36 29.22 -7.44
CA SER A 277 15.01 30.44 -6.97
C SER A 277 16.50 30.50 -7.32
N ARG A 278 16.96 31.67 -7.76
CA ARG A 278 18.37 32.02 -7.95
C ARG A 278 18.85 33.11 -6.99
N LEU A 279 18.07 33.38 -5.94
CA LEU A 279 18.38 34.38 -4.93
C LEU A 279 19.41 33.83 -3.94
N PRO A 280 20.42 34.63 -3.52
CA PRO A 280 21.38 34.23 -2.49
C PRO A 280 20.73 34.34 -1.10
N LEU A 281 19.94 33.33 -0.71
CA LEU A 281 19.20 33.35 0.56
C LEU A 281 20.15 33.22 1.77
N ASN A 282 20.51 34.35 2.38
CA ASN A 282 21.33 34.39 3.58
C ASN A 282 20.49 34.73 4.82
N PHE A 283 20.17 33.73 5.64
CA PHE A 283 19.41 33.97 6.87
C PHE A 283 20.24 34.58 8.01
N LYS A 284 21.55 34.81 7.81
CA LYS A 284 22.46 35.44 8.79
C LYS A 284 22.71 36.93 8.53
N SER A 285 22.28 37.49 7.39
CA SER A 285 22.47 38.92 7.06
C SER A 285 21.45 39.83 7.77
N GLU A 286 21.69 41.15 7.66
CA GLU A 286 20.83 42.23 8.16
C GLU A 286 19.35 42.04 7.76
N THR A 287 18.47 42.49 8.65
CA THR A 287 17.00 42.35 8.54
C THR A 287 16.35 43.70 8.38
N LEU A 288 15.28 43.75 7.58
CA LEU A 288 14.44 44.94 7.44
C LEU A 288 13.30 44.88 8.45
N ASP A 289 13.04 46.03 9.08
CA ASP A 289 11.94 46.22 10.03
C ASP A 289 10.84 47.12 9.45
N THR A 290 11.12 47.86 8.36
CA THR A 290 10.19 48.82 7.74
C THR A 290 9.95 48.51 6.26
N VAL A 291 8.75 48.84 5.75
CA VAL A 291 8.36 48.58 4.35
C VAL A 291 8.85 49.67 3.38
N GLU A 292 9.34 50.77 3.94
CA GLU A 292 9.77 51.99 3.26
C GLU A 292 11.23 51.96 2.82
N GLU A 293 12.03 51.04 3.36
CA GLU A 293 13.44 50.83 3.04
C GLU A 293 13.61 50.07 1.72
N ARG A 294 14.65 50.44 0.97
CA ARG A 294 15.04 49.77 -0.27
C ARG A 294 16.04 48.68 0.07
N ALA A 295 15.81 47.49 -0.47
CA ALA A 295 16.74 46.38 -0.29
C ALA A 295 16.68 45.42 -1.49
N SER A 296 17.65 44.52 -1.55
CA SER A 296 17.61 43.42 -2.48
C SER A 296 16.46 42.45 -2.14
N ILE A 297 16.02 41.70 -3.16
CA ILE A 297 14.82 40.88 -3.03
C ILE A 297 15.04 39.68 -2.09
N ASP A 298 16.27 39.15 -2.02
CA ASP A 298 16.64 38.14 -1.04
C ASP A 298 16.52 38.66 0.40
N VAL A 299 16.84 39.93 0.66
CA VAL A 299 16.67 40.57 1.99
C VAL A 299 15.20 40.79 2.29
N LEU A 300 14.39 41.24 1.32
CA LEU A 300 12.92 41.36 1.50
C LEU A 300 12.30 39.99 1.85
N PHE A 301 12.62 38.95 1.08
CA PHE A 301 12.12 37.60 1.31
C PHE A 301 12.58 37.05 2.66
N THR A 302 13.87 37.11 2.98
CA THR A 302 14.40 36.60 4.26
C THR A 302 13.85 37.38 5.46
N SER A 303 13.61 38.69 5.34
CA SER A 303 13.01 39.52 6.40
C SER A 303 11.53 39.18 6.64
N MET A 304 10.75 38.91 5.59
CA MET A 304 9.38 38.37 5.74
C MET A 304 9.40 36.98 6.38
N VAL A 305 10.36 36.13 6.00
CA VAL A 305 10.49 34.78 6.58
C VAL A 305 10.96 34.80 8.04
N LYS A 306 11.77 35.79 8.44
CA LYS A 306 12.14 35.97 9.85
C LYS A 306 11.00 36.58 10.68
N GLY A 307 10.01 37.18 10.03
CA GLY A 307 8.92 37.92 10.68
C GLY A 307 9.30 39.32 11.15
N THR A 308 10.44 39.87 10.72
CA THR A 308 10.85 41.25 11.02
C THR A 308 10.08 42.24 10.15
N LEU A 309 9.86 41.87 8.88
CA LEU A 309 9.06 42.65 7.93
C LEU A 309 7.62 42.09 7.88
N LEU A 310 6.63 42.93 8.24
CA LEU A 310 5.21 42.57 8.34
C LEU A 310 4.92 41.37 9.29
N PRO A 311 5.10 41.51 10.62
CA PRO A 311 4.97 40.41 11.59
C PRO A 311 3.60 39.72 11.59
N SER A 312 2.56 40.44 11.17
CA SER A 312 1.17 39.98 11.11
C SER A 312 0.84 39.18 9.85
N ALA A 313 1.71 39.17 8.84
CA ALA A 313 1.45 38.55 7.55
C ALA A 313 1.65 37.03 7.59
N LEU A 314 0.82 36.31 6.84
CA LEU A 314 0.95 34.87 6.65
C LEU A 314 1.82 34.60 5.44
N VAL A 315 2.76 33.66 5.54
CA VAL A 315 3.65 33.30 4.43
C VAL A 315 3.50 31.82 4.11
N TRP A 316 3.28 31.49 2.84
CA TRP A 316 3.26 30.12 2.35
C TRP A 316 4.31 29.94 1.26
N VAL A 317 5.27 29.05 1.46
CA VAL A 317 6.33 28.74 0.50
C VAL A 317 6.16 27.31 -0.01
N THR A 318 6.17 27.12 -1.33
CA THR A 318 6.22 25.78 -1.94
C THR A 318 7.62 25.47 -2.45
N SER A 319 8.09 24.23 -2.30
CA SER A 319 9.44 23.83 -2.71
C SER A 319 9.55 22.34 -3.07
N GLN A 320 10.53 21.97 -3.88
CA GLN A 320 11.02 20.58 -3.92
C GLN A 320 11.87 20.27 -2.67
N PRO A 321 11.93 19.00 -2.23
CA PRO A 321 12.69 18.61 -1.04
C PRO A 321 14.12 19.18 -1.02
N ALA A 322 14.89 18.99 -2.10
CA ALA A 322 16.27 19.46 -2.18
C ALA A 322 16.48 20.97 -1.92
N ALA A 323 15.47 21.81 -2.16
CA ALA A 323 15.55 23.26 -1.97
C ALA A 323 14.87 23.75 -0.68
N ALA A 324 14.01 22.95 -0.04
CA ALA A 324 13.31 23.34 1.18
C ALA A 324 14.28 23.61 2.35
N ASN A 325 15.45 22.98 2.37
CA ASN A 325 16.51 23.20 3.37
C ASN A 325 17.20 24.56 3.29
N GLN A 326 16.92 25.36 2.25
CA GLN A 326 17.39 26.74 2.20
C GLN A 326 16.74 27.60 3.29
N ILE A 327 15.55 27.22 3.78
CA ILE A 327 14.86 27.90 4.87
C ILE A 327 15.15 27.17 6.20
N PRO A 328 15.71 27.84 7.21
CA PRO A 328 15.98 27.20 8.49
C PRO A 328 14.70 26.75 9.24
N PRO A 329 14.68 25.57 9.87
CA PRO A 329 13.50 25.03 10.59
C PRO A 329 12.96 25.96 11.69
N GLN A 330 13.83 26.77 12.29
CA GLN A 330 13.46 27.70 13.35
C GLN A 330 12.44 28.75 12.91
N TYR A 331 12.31 29.06 11.61
CA TYR A 331 11.35 30.04 11.11
C TYR A 331 10.03 29.43 10.62
N VAL A 332 9.95 28.11 10.46
CA VAL A 332 8.77 27.43 9.94
C VAL A 332 7.81 27.09 11.09
N GLY A 333 6.55 27.52 10.95
CA GLY A 333 5.48 27.26 11.93
C GLY A 333 4.62 26.04 11.61
N LEU A 334 4.48 25.73 10.32
CA LEU A 334 3.84 24.52 9.84
C LEU A 334 4.63 23.99 8.65
N PHE A 335 5.12 22.77 8.76
CA PHE A 335 5.75 22.08 7.65
C PHE A 335 4.76 21.07 7.08
N THR A 336 4.54 21.11 5.77
CA THR A 336 3.57 20.24 5.09
C THR A 336 4.21 19.52 3.92
N GLU A 337 3.66 18.36 3.58
CA GLU A 337 4.10 17.54 2.47
C GLU A 337 2.94 17.23 1.53
N LEU A 338 3.14 17.51 0.24
CA LEU A 338 2.25 17.07 -0.83
C LEU A 338 2.62 15.64 -1.25
N ARG A 339 1.70 14.71 -1.02
CA ARG A 339 1.85 13.26 -1.23
C ARG A 339 1.14 12.75 -2.50
N GLY A 340 0.63 13.60 -3.40
CA GLY A 340 0.06 13.13 -4.67
C GLY A 340 -1.33 12.48 -4.58
N PHE A 341 -1.63 11.58 -5.53
CA PHE A 341 -2.91 10.88 -5.63
C PHE A 341 -2.89 9.52 -4.90
N THR A 342 -3.87 9.33 -4.03
CA THR A 342 -4.30 8.01 -3.53
C THR A 342 -4.92 7.18 -4.64
N ASP A 343 -5.07 5.88 -4.43
CA ASP A 343 -5.64 4.97 -5.43
C ASP A 343 -7.06 5.36 -5.86
N GLN A 344 -7.87 5.86 -4.93
CA GLN A 344 -9.20 6.40 -5.24
C GLN A 344 -9.13 7.68 -6.08
N GLN A 345 -8.20 8.59 -5.75
CA GLN A 345 -7.99 9.83 -6.49
C GLN A 345 -7.44 9.59 -7.90
N LYS A 346 -6.62 8.55 -8.11
CA LYS A 346 -6.18 8.13 -9.46
C LYS A 346 -7.39 7.83 -10.33
N GLU A 347 -8.31 6.97 -9.86
CA GLU A 347 -9.53 6.64 -10.59
C GLU A 347 -10.42 7.87 -10.83
N GLU A 348 -10.61 8.69 -9.79
CA GLU A 348 -11.40 9.92 -9.87
C GLU A 348 -10.86 10.84 -10.97
N TYR A 349 -9.54 11.05 -11.01
CA TYR A 349 -8.90 11.88 -12.02
C TYR A 349 -9.19 11.35 -13.44
N PHE A 350 -9.01 10.04 -13.68
CA PHE A 350 -9.26 9.46 -15.01
C PHE A 350 -10.73 9.53 -15.41
N ARG A 351 -11.67 9.27 -14.48
CA ARG A 351 -13.11 9.39 -14.75
C ARG A 351 -13.54 10.83 -15.01
N LYS A 352 -13.02 11.81 -14.27
CA LYS A 352 -13.29 13.24 -14.53
C LYS A 352 -12.74 13.70 -15.88
N ARG A 353 -11.57 13.20 -16.27
CA ARG A 353 -10.89 13.60 -17.51
C ARG A 353 -11.45 12.92 -18.75
N ILE A 354 -11.93 11.69 -18.66
CA ILE A 354 -12.41 10.88 -19.78
C ILE A 354 -13.93 10.81 -19.69
N THR A 355 -14.63 11.53 -20.58
CA THR A 355 -16.11 11.61 -20.55
C THR A 355 -16.83 10.30 -20.89
N ASP A 356 -16.18 9.39 -21.63
CA ASP A 356 -16.72 8.07 -21.94
C ASP A 356 -16.35 7.07 -20.83
N GLU A 357 -17.34 6.63 -20.06
CA GLU A 357 -17.15 5.73 -18.91
C GLU A 357 -16.58 4.35 -19.30
N THR A 358 -16.87 3.88 -20.52
CA THR A 358 -16.33 2.60 -21.01
C THR A 358 -14.85 2.74 -21.35
N GLN A 359 -14.45 3.87 -21.95
CA GLN A 359 -13.06 4.19 -22.22
C GLN A 359 -12.30 4.45 -20.92
N ALA A 360 -12.89 5.18 -19.98
CA ALA A 360 -12.33 5.43 -18.65
C ALA A 360 -12.06 4.11 -17.91
N SER A 361 -13.04 3.22 -17.86
CA SER A 361 -12.91 1.91 -17.21
C SER A 361 -11.82 1.04 -17.86
N ARG A 362 -11.72 1.06 -19.20
CA ARG A 362 -10.65 0.34 -19.93
C ARG A 362 -9.27 0.92 -19.67
N ILE A 363 -9.12 2.25 -19.63
CA ILE A 363 -7.85 2.92 -19.32
C ILE A 363 -7.44 2.61 -17.88
N ILE A 364 -8.35 2.76 -16.91
CA ILE A 364 -8.10 2.45 -15.50
C ILE A 364 -7.68 0.99 -15.35
N SER A 365 -8.43 0.06 -15.98
CA SER A 365 -8.07 -1.36 -15.97
C SER A 365 -6.68 -1.60 -16.54
N HIS A 366 -6.34 -0.96 -17.66
CA HIS A 366 -5.02 -1.12 -18.28
C HIS A 366 -3.89 -0.56 -17.39
N ILE A 367 -4.10 0.61 -16.78
CA ILE A 367 -3.14 1.21 -15.86
C ILE A 367 -2.93 0.28 -14.65
N LYS A 368 -3.99 -0.28 -14.07
CA LYS A 368 -3.89 -1.26 -12.97
C LYS A 368 -3.14 -2.52 -13.36
N THR A 369 -3.26 -2.99 -14.60
CA THR A 369 -2.49 -4.14 -15.09
C THR A 369 -1.00 -3.84 -15.33
N SER A 370 -0.62 -2.58 -15.50
CA SER A 370 0.77 -2.16 -15.74
C SER A 370 1.36 -1.50 -14.49
N HIS A 371 2.13 -2.26 -13.71
CA HIS A 371 2.72 -1.78 -12.44
C HIS A 371 3.47 -0.44 -12.58
N SER A 372 4.33 -0.31 -13.60
CA SER A 372 5.08 0.93 -13.86
C SER A 372 4.15 2.13 -14.09
N LEU A 373 3.08 1.98 -14.88
CA LEU A 373 2.12 3.07 -15.12
C LEU A 373 1.28 3.40 -13.89
N TYR A 374 0.83 2.37 -13.16
CA TYR A 374 0.02 2.54 -11.96
C TYR A 374 0.74 3.34 -10.87
N ILE A 375 2.01 3.00 -10.64
CA ILE A 375 2.89 3.67 -9.69
C ILE A 375 3.08 5.12 -10.13
N MET A 376 3.49 5.35 -11.38
CA MET A 376 3.74 6.70 -11.86
C MET A 376 2.48 7.58 -11.77
N CYS A 377 1.28 7.01 -11.95
CA CYS A 377 0.01 7.74 -11.77
C CYS A 377 -0.26 8.21 -10.32
N HIS A 378 0.60 7.92 -9.35
CA HIS A 378 0.59 8.64 -8.07
C HIS A 378 0.89 10.14 -8.24
N ILE A 379 1.71 10.50 -9.23
CA ILE A 379 2.03 11.90 -9.53
C ILE A 379 1.08 12.38 -10.65
N PRO A 380 0.26 13.43 -10.41
CA PRO A 380 -0.79 13.87 -11.33
C PRO A 380 -0.32 14.16 -12.77
N VAL A 381 0.90 14.66 -12.94
CA VAL A 381 1.46 14.92 -14.29
C VAL A 381 1.57 13.65 -15.14
N PHE A 382 1.90 12.50 -14.52
CA PHE A 382 1.94 11.23 -15.23
C PHE A 382 0.52 10.73 -15.54
N CYS A 383 -0.48 11.02 -14.71
CA CYS A 383 -1.88 10.75 -15.08
C CYS A 383 -2.30 11.53 -16.31
N TRP A 384 -1.89 12.80 -16.43
CA TRP A 384 -2.16 13.62 -17.61
C TRP A 384 -1.52 13.06 -18.88
N ILE A 385 -0.24 12.69 -18.83
CA ILE A 385 0.48 12.09 -19.97
C ILE A 385 -0.15 10.75 -20.34
N THR A 386 -0.39 9.89 -19.35
CA THR A 386 -0.98 8.56 -19.55
C THR A 386 -2.37 8.63 -20.14
N ALA A 387 -3.24 9.52 -19.62
CA ALA A 387 -4.57 9.74 -20.19
C ALA A 387 -4.48 10.18 -21.65
N THR A 388 -3.61 11.15 -21.96
CA THR A 388 -3.45 11.71 -23.31
C THR A 388 -3.00 10.63 -24.31
N VAL A 389 -2.02 9.80 -23.92
CA VAL A 389 -1.48 8.74 -24.77
C VAL A 389 -2.47 7.59 -24.95
N LEU A 390 -3.03 7.08 -23.85
CA LEU A 390 -3.94 5.94 -23.92
C LEU A 390 -5.26 6.29 -24.61
N GLN A 391 -5.78 7.51 -24.44
CA GLN A 391 -6.94 7.98 -25.22
C GLN A 391 -6.64 7.93 -26.72
N ASP A 392 -5.50 8.47 -27.16
CA ASP A 392 -5.13 8.46 -28.59
C ASP A 392 -4.94 7.04 -29.15
N ILE A 393 -4.27 6.16 -28.40
CA ILE A 393 -4.02 4.77 -28.81
C ILE A 393 -5.32 3.98 -28.89
N LEU A 394 -6.19 4.08 -27.87
CA LEU A 394 -7.46 3.33 -27.80
C LEU A 394 -8.49 3.80 -28.82
N ILE A 395 -8.48 5.08 -29.19
CA ILE A 395 -9.37 5.63 -30.23
C ILE A 395 -8.89 5.20 -31.63
N LYS A 396 -7.58 5.00 -31.84
CA LYS A 396 -7.00 4.76 -33.17
C LYS A 396 -6.69 3.28 -33.49
N LYS A 397 -6.58 2.38 -32.50
CA LYS A 397 -6.19 0.97 -32.73
C LYS A 397 -7.11 -0.01 -31.99
N ASN A 398 -7.55 -1.08 -32.69
CA ASN A 398 -8.23 -2.22 -32.07
C ASN A 398 -7.37 -2.81 -30.94
N ALA A 399 -8.05 -3.16 -29.85
CA ALA A 399 -7.56 -3.17 -28.47
C ALA A 399 -6.64 -4.32 -28.05
N GLU A 400 -6.10 -5.10 -28.98
CA GLU A 400 -5.66 -6.45 -28.63
C GLU A 400 -4.27 -6.56 -27.99
N ASN A 401 -3.45 -5.49 -27.93
CA ASN A 401 -2.22 -5.47 -27.14
C ASN A 401 -1.75 -4.03 -26.86
N ILE A 402 -2.17 -3.45 -25.74
CA ILE A 402 -1.54 -2.23 -25.20
C ILE A 402 -0.50 -2.73 -24.22
N SER A 403 0.75 -2.91 -24.64
CA SER A 403 1.87 -3.09 -23.72
C SER A 403 2.86 -1.97 -24.01
N THR A 404 2.81 -0.91 -23.20
CA THR A 404 3.69 0.24 -23.36
C THR A 404 4.51 0.44 -22.09
N THR A 405 5.83 0.38 -22.21
CA THR A 405 6.75 0.84 -21.17
C THR A 405 6.61 2.37 -20.97
N LEU A 406 7.17 2.92 -19.89
CA LEU A 406 7.16 4.36 -19.69
C LEU A 406 7.85 5.08 -20.85
N THR A 407 8.93 4.50 -21.37
CA THR A 407 9.62 5.03 -22.54
C THR A 407 8.73 5.06 -23.78
N GLU A 408 8.02 3.98 -24.07
CA GLU A 408 7.07 3.93 -25.20
C GLU A 408 5.93 4.95 -25.02
N MET A 409 5.46 5.16 -23.79
CA MET A 409 4.48 6.20 -23.47
C MET A 409 4.99 7.61 -23.81
N TYR A 410 6.25 7.92 -23.47
CA TYR A 410 6.85 9.22 -23.79
C TYR A 410 7.12 9.41 -25.28
N ILE A 411 7.50 8.34 -25.99
CA ILE A 411 7.63 8.39 -27.46
C ILE A 411 6.26 8.67 -28.08
N HIS A 412 5.20 7.99 -27.63
CA HIS A 412 3.84 8.25 -28.08
C HIS A 412 3.35 9.66 -27.75
N PHE A 413 3.64 10.13 -26.53
CA PHE A 413 3.33 11.50 -26.12
C PHE A 413 3.99 12.52 -27.06
N LEU A 414 5.29 12.36 -27.34
CA LEU A 414 6.02 13.21 -28.29
C LEU A 414 5.39 13.18 -29.69
N LEU A 415 5.03 12.00 -30.19
CA LEU A 415 4.38 11.84 -31.50
C LEU A 415 3.01 12.54 -31.57
N ILE A 416 2.23 12.48 -30.48
CA ILE A 416 0.93 13.14 -30.37
C ILE A 416 1.10 14.67 -30.41
N GLN A 417 2.04 15.22 -29.63
CA GLN A 417 2.31 16.67 -29.67
C GLN A 417 2.77 17.11 -31.08
N MET A 418 3.55 16.28 -31.77
CA MET A 418 3.95 16.59 -33.15
C MET A 418 2.78 16.57 -34.14
N ASP A 419 1.81 15.68 -33.97
CA ASP A 419 0.61 15.61 -34.81
C ASP A 419 -0.29 16.85 -34.58
N ILE A 420 -0.50 17.25 -33.32
CA ILE A 420 -1.30 18.43 -32.96
C ILE A 420 -0.64 19.71 -33.53
N LYS A 421 0.69 19.88 -33.36
CA LYS A 421 1.45 21.00 -33.94
C LYS A 421 1.29 21.06 -35.47
N ASN A 422 1.40 19.92 -36.17
CA ASN A 422 1.29 19.89 -37.63
C ASN A 422 -0.14 20.18 -38.13
N GLN A 423 -1.17 19.79 -37.38
CA GLN A 423 -2.55 20.12 -37.70
C GLN A 423 -2.84 21.62 -37.51
N LYS A 424 -2.34 22.20 -36.41
CA LYS A 424 -2.60 23.61 -36.05
C LYS A 424 -1.81 24.63 -36.87
N TYR A 425 -0.51 24.40 -37.05
CA TYR A 425 0.38 25.43 -37.59
C TYR A 425 0.84 25.15 -39.03
N ASP A 426 0.92 23.87 -39.43
CA ASP A 426 1.41 23.50 -40.77
C ASP A 426 0.27 23.26 -41.78
N LYS A 427 -1.01 23.21 -41.35
CA LYS A 427 -2.20 22.90 -42.18
C LYS A 427 -2.04 21.66 -43.06
N LYS A 428 -1.30 20.65 -42.60
CA LYS A 428 -1.07 19.39 -43.34
C LYS A 428 -2.10 18.33 -42.93
N GLU A 429 -2.60 17.54 -43.88
CA GLU A 429 -3.42 16.36 -43.59
C GLU A 429 -2.66 15.36 -42.69
N LYS A 430 -3.44 14.58 -41.93
CA LYS A 430 -2.99 13.56 -40.98
C LYS A 430 -1.95 12.63 -41.63
N SER A 431 -0.69 12.76 -41.23
CA SER A 431 0.45 12.14 -41.93
C SER A 431 0.91 10.84 -41.25
N GLN A 432 1.47 9.91 -42.04
CA GLN A 432 2.11 8.71 -41.50
C GLN A 432 3.22 9.06 -40.49
N ARG A 433 3.35 8.27 -39.40
CA ARG A 433 4.27 8.53 -38.27
C ARG A 433 5.70 8.90 -38.68
N THR A 434 6.27 8.16 -39.63
CA THR A 434 7.63 8.36 -40.14
C THR A 434 7.81 9.71 -40.85
N LYS A 435 6.73 10.23 -41.47
CA LYS A 435 6.71 11.54 -42.13
C LYS A 435 6.64 12.68 -41.11
N LEU A 436 5.89 12.52 -40.02
CA LEU A 436 5.83 13.47 -38.90
C LEU A 436 7.22 13.68 -38.26
N LEU A 437 7.91 12.58 -37.91
CA LEU A 437 9.25 12.63 -37.32
C LEU A 437 10.28 13.28 -38.26
N ARG A 438 10.26 12.94 -39.55
CA ARG A 438 11.16 13.56 -40.54
C ARG A 438 10.93 15.06 -40.68
N SER A 439 9.67 15.50 -40.72
CA SER A 439 9.31 16.91 -40.89
C SER A 439 9.76 17.81 -39.73
N ASN A 440 9.78 17.28 -38.49
CA ASN A 440 10.14 18.03 -37.29
C ASN A 440 11.53 17.66 -36.73
N LYS A 441 12.28 16.79 -37.43
CA LYS A 441 13.55 16.18 -36.97
C LYS A 441 14.54 17.22 -36.45
N LYS A 442 14.78 18.27 -37.24
CA LYS A 442 15.80 19.29 -36.93
C LYS A 442 15.51 19.96 -35.59
N MET A 443 14.26 20.34 -35.37
CA MET A 443 13.80 21.03 -34.17
C MET A 443 13.86 20.12 -32.93
N ILE A 444 13.38 18.87 -33.02
CA ILE A 444 13.47 17.89 -31.93
C ILE A 444 14.93 17.61 -31.53
N LEU A 445 15.84 17.49 -32.50
CA LEU A 445 17.27 17.28 -32.21
C LEU A 445 17.88 18.46 -31.43
N LYS A 446 17.48 19.70 -31.73
CA LYS A 446 17.91 20.88 -30.96
C LYS A 446 17.34 20.86 -29.54
N LEU A 447 16.06 20.50 -29.37
CA LEU A 447 15.43 20.37 -28.05
C LEU A 447 16.08 19.27 -27.20
N ALA A 448 16.33 18.11 -27.80
CA ALA A 448 17.01 16.99 -27.16
C ALA A 448 18.42 17.40 -26.68
N LYS A 449 19.16 18.16 -27.50
CA LYS A 449 20.46 18.73 -27.12
C LYS A 449 20.34 19.71 -25.95
N LEU A 450 19.37 20.62 -25.99
CA LEU A 450 19.10 21.57 -24.90
C LEU A 450 18.77 20.82 -23.60
N ALA A 451 17.91 19.81 -23.68
CA ALA A 451 17.52 18.98 -22.55
C ALA A 451 18.72 18.32 -21.87
N PHE A 452 19.60 17.67 -22.64
CA PHE A 452 20.80 17.03 -22.10
C PHE A 452 21.80 18.04 -21.51
N LYS A 453 22.03 19.18 -22.18
CA LYS A 453 22.93 20.22 -21.65
C LYS A 453 22.45 20.80 -20.34
N GLN A 454 21.14 21.05 -20.20
CA GLN A 454 20.58 21.61 -18.97
C GLN A 454 20.45 20.55 -17.88
N LEU A 455 20.19 19.29 -18.22
CA LEU A 455 20.23 18.17 -17.27
C LEU A 455 21.62 18.01 -16.63
N LYS A 456 22.71 18.09 -17.42
CA LYS A 456 24.10 18.09 -16.90
C LYS A 456 24.40 19.23 -15.92
N LYS A 457 23.70 20.36 -16.05
CA LYS A 457 23.85 21.54 -15.19
C LYS A 457 22.86 21.55 -14.02
N GLU A 458 22.01 20.51 -13.90
CA GLU A 458 20.88 20.45 -12.96
C GLU A 458 19.91 21.65 -13.08
N ASN A 459 19.77 22.20 -14.29
CA ASN A 459 18.90 23.34 -14.56
C ASN A 459 17.53 22.89 -15.09
N ILE A 460 16.46 23.36 -14.43
CA ILE A 460 15.06 23.17 -14.86
C ILE A 460 14.57 24.36 -15.70
N LEU A 461 15.11 25.56 -15.45
CA LEU A 461 14.79 26.81 -16.15
C LEU A 461 15.95 27.25 -17.05
N PHE A 462 15.63 27.71 -18.26
CA PHE A 462 16.61 28.18 -19.22
C PHE A 462 16.15 29.45 -19.94
N TYR A 463 17.13 30.23 -20.41
CA TYR A 463 16.95 31.59 -20.94
C TYR A 463 17.32 31.63 -22.43
N GLU A 464 17.03 32.74 -23.10
CA GLU A 464 17.36 32.89 -24.53
C GLU A 464 18.83 32.59 -24.87
N LYS A 465 19.77 32.85 -23.95
CA LYS A 465 21.19 32.50 -24.11
C LYS A 465 21.41 30.99 -24.21
N ASP A 466 20.73 30.21 -23.36
CA ASP A 466 20.81 28.76 -23.34
C ASP A 466 20.21 28.15 -24.62
N LEU A 467 19.12 28.72 -25.13
CA LEU A 467 18.51 28.33 -26.41
C LEU A 467 19.47 28.59 -27.57
N LYS A 468 20.09 29.78 -27.62
CA LYS A 468 21.06 30.15 -28.66
C LYS A 468 22.27 29.22 -28.68
N GLU A 469 22.77 28.80 -27.51
CA GLU A 469 23.87 27.84 -27.39
C GLU A 469 23.54 26.46 -28.00
N CYS A 470 22.25 26.15 -28.14
CA CYS A 470 21.73 24.94 -28.76
C CYS A 470 21.25 25.15 -30.21
N GLY A 471 21.49 26.34 -30.79
CA GLY A 471 21.09 26.69 -32.15
C GLY A 471 19.59 26.98 -32.30
N ILE A 472 18.91 27.34 -31.22
CA ILE A 472 17.50 27.73 -31.19
C ILE A 472 17.42 29.25 -31.07
N ASP A 473 16.77 29.91 -32.03
CA ASP A 473 16.48 31.34 -31.97
C ASP A 473 15.00 31.58 -31.72
N ALA A 474 14.62 31.84 -30.47
CA ALA A 474 13.24 32.06 -30.05
C ALA A 474 12.56 33.29 -30.69
N SER A 475 13.32 34.14 -31.39
CA SER A 475 12.80 35.33 -32.08
C SER A 475 12.55 35.11 -33.59
N LYS A 476 13.15 34.07 -34.19
CA LYS A 476 13.14 33.83 -35.65
C LYS A 476 12.67 32.43 -36.07
N ASP A 477 12.72 31.45 -35.17
CA ASP A 477 12.40 30.06 -35.47
C ASP A 477 10.87 29.83 -35.33
N THR A 478 10.14 29.89 -36.44
CA THR A 478 8.68 29.65 -36.50
C THR A 478 8.33 28.20 -36.15
N GLU A 479 9.21 27.24 -36.45
CA GLU A 479 9.08 25.83 -36.03
C GLU A 479 9.22 25.68 -34.51
N PHE A 480 10.13 26.45 -33.88
CA PHE A 480 10.26 26.53 -32.42
C PHE A 480 8.95 27.04 -31.80
N THR A 481 8.35 28.08 -32.38
CA THR A 481 7.11 28.70 -31.88
C THR A 481 5.91 27.73 -31.85
N GLY A 482 5.79 26.82 -32.82
CA GLY A 482 4.74 25.80 -32.84
C GLY A 482 4.94 24.68 -31.81
N MET A 483 6.19 24.29 -31.49
CA MET A 483 6.49 23.31 -30.44
C MET A 483 6.44 23.90 -29.01
N ILE A 484 6.60 25.23 -28.89
CA ILE A 484 6.48 25.99 -27.64
C ILE A 484 5.11 25.86 -26.98
N ALA A 485 4.04 25.63 -27.73
CA ALA A 485 2.70 25.55 -27.15
C ALA A 485 2.40 24.20 -26.46
N GLU A 486 3.22 23.17 -26.71
CA GLU A 486 2.85 21.77 -26.46
C GLU A 486 3.86 20.99 -25.62
N ILE A 487 5.17 21.22 -25.82
CA ILE A 487 6.26 20.52 -25.11
C ILE A 487 7.04 21.47 -24.18
N PHE A 488 6.98 22.77 -24.46
CA PHE A 488 7.61 23.84 -23.70
C PHE A 488 6.55 24.71 -23.01
N LYS A 489 6.94 25.46 -21.99
CA LYS A 489 6.19 26.63 -21.53
C LYS A 489 7.03 27.86 -21.75
N LYS A 490 6.48 28.84 -22.48
CA LYS A 490 6.99 30.21 -22.56
C LYS A 490 6.14 31.05 -21.63
N GLU A 491 6.76 31.61 -20.61
CA GLU A 491 6.11 32.57 -19.73
C GLU A 491 6.63 33.97 -20.09
N ASP A 492 5.70 34.88 -20.38
CA ASP A 492 6.04 36.29 -20.55
C ASP A 492 6.25 36.87 -19.15
N GLY A 493 7.52 36.99 -18.73
CA GLY A 493 7.86 37.59 -17.46
C GLY A 493 7.43 39.07 -17.41
N VAL A 494 7.33 39.61 -16.20
CA VAL A 494 6.81 40.96 -15.93
C VAL A 494 7.53 42.08 -16.73
N TYR A 495 8.76 41.86 -17.19
CA TYR A 495 9.55 42.81 -18.00
C TYR A 495 9.80 42.38 -19.46
N LYS A 496 8.92 41.58 -20.07
CA LYS A 496 9.09 41.04 -21.45
C LYS A 496 10.31 40.12 -21.64
N THR A 497 11.02 39.76 -20.58
CA THR A 497 12.10 38.75 -20.62
C THR A 497 11.48 37.36 -20.65
N LYS A 498 11.81 36.57 -21.68
CA LYS A 498 11.23 35.24 -21.90
C LYS A 498 11.99 34.18 -21.10
N VAL A 499 11.28 33.49 -20.21
CA VAL A 499 11.80 32.30 -19.51
C VAL A 499 11.18 31.07 -20.15
N PHE A 500 11.97 30.01 -20.31
CA PHE A 500 11.52 28.77 -20.93
C PHE A 500 11.80 27.57 -20.02
N ARG A 501 10.91 26.58 -20.10
CA ARG A 501 11.03 25.27 -19.46
C ARG A 501 10.32 24.20 -20.28
N PHE A 502 10.66 22.94 -20.03
CA PHE A 502 9.81 21.83 -20.46
C PHE A 502 8.52 21.81 -19.62
N VAL A 503 7.45 21.20 -20.16
CA VAL A 503 6.17 21.04 -19.43
C VAL A 503 6.40 20.34 -18.08
N HIS A 504 7.28 19.33 -18.05
CA HIS A 504 7.71 18.61 -16.86
C HIS A 504 9.19 18.17 -16.96
N LEU A 505 9.87 17.95 -15.83
CA LEU A 505 11.26 17.50 -15.78
C LEU A 505 11.46 16.15 -16.50
N SER A 506 10.52 15.21 -16.33
CA SER A 506 10.52 13.93 -17.05
C SER A 506 10.60 14.06 -18.57
N VAL A 507 10.02 15.13 -19.16
CA VAL A 507 10.12 15.39 -20.60
C VAL A 507 11.53 15.83 -20.98
N GLN A 508 12.19 16.61 -20.13
CA GLN A 508 13.59 16.99 -20.27
C GLN A 508 14.49 15.75 -20.20
N GLU A 509 14.29 14.88 -19.20
CA GLU A 509 15.07 13.65 -19.04
C GLU A 509 14.87 12.67 -20.21
N PHE A 510 13.63 12.51 -20.68
CA PHE A 510 13.33 11.71 -21.87
C PHE A 510 14.05 12.23 -23.12
N LEU A 511 13.94 13.52 -23.41
CA LEU A 511 14.59 14.12 -24.57
C LEU A 511 16.11 14.11 -24.45
N ALA A 512 16.65 14.20 -23.22
CA ALA A 512 18.07 14.01 -22.96
C ALA A 512 18.52 12.57 -23.29
N ALA A 513 17.74 11.55 -22.91
CA ALA A 513 18.03 10.15 -23.26
C ALA A 513 18.01 9.92 -24.77
N VAL A 514 17.02 10.50 -25.48
CA VAL A 514 16.97 10.52 -26.95
C VAL A 514 18.23 11.16 -27.55
N HIS A 515 18.70 12.27 -26.98
CA HIS A 515 19.92 12.93 -27.44
C HIS A 515 21.17 12.05 -27.29
N VAL A 516 21.33 11.43 -26.11
CA VAL A 516 22.47 10.56 -25.80
C VAL A 516 22.51 9.36 -26.75
N PHE A 517 21.37 8.71 -26.98
CA PHE A 517 21.26 7.60 -27.95
C PHE A 517 21.64 8.05 -29.37
N ILE A 518 21.18 9.23 -29.81
CA ILE A 518 21.52 9.77 -31.14
C ILE A 518 23.01 10.14 -31.24
N CYS A 519 23.61 10.67 -30.18
CA CYS A 519 25.05 10.96 -30.14
C CYS A 519 25.87 9.68 -30.25
N TYR A 520 25.43 8.59 -29.61
CA TYR A 520 26.02 7.27 -29.78
C TYR A 520 25.93 6.76 -31.23
N LEU A 521 24.75 6.81 -31.86
CA LEU A 521 24.58 6.37 -33.26
C LEU A 521 25.40 7.19 -34.25
N LYS A 522 25.64 8.48 -33.96
CA LYS A 522 26.46 9.37 -34.78
C LYS A 522 27.95 9.36 -34.40
N LYS A 523 28.34 8.55 -33.41
CA LYS A 523 29.70 8.50 -32.85
C LYS A 523 30.22 9.90 -32.42
N ASN A 524 29.33 10.76 -31.90
CA ASN A 524 29.66 12.08 -31.40
C ASN A 524 30.19 12.02 -29.95
N MET A 525 31.49 11.72 -29.82
CA MET A 525 32.11 11.37 -28.55
C MET A 525 32.31 12.53 -27.57
N GLN A 526 32.29 13.78 -28.04
CA GLN A 526 32.43 14.96 -27.15
C GLN A 526 31.27 15.08 -26.16
N GLU A 527 30.04 14.76 -26.59
CA GLU A 527 28.87 14.83 -25.71
C GLU A 527 28.78 13.62 -24.78
N LEU A 528 29.28 12.45 -25.19
CA LEU A 528 29.28 11.22 -24.38
C LEU A 528 30.35 11.21 -23.28
N GLN A 529 31.38 12.04 -23.41
CA GLN A 529 32.50 12.15 -22.46
C GLN A 529 32.03 12.33 -21.00
N PHE A 530 30.89 12.98 -20.78
CA PHE A 530 30.26 13.15 -19.46
C PHE A 530 30.13 11.85 -18.64
N PHE A 531 29.86 10.71 -19.31
CA PHE A 531 29.69 9.42 -18.64
C PHE A 531 31.02 8.70 -18.34
N PHE A 532 32.12 9.12 -18.98
CA PHE A 532 33.42 8.44 -18.90
C PHE A 532 34.48 9.27 -18.16
N GLU A 533 34.17 10.51 -17.77
CA GLU A 533 35.01 11.31 -16.87
C GLU A 533 34.83 10.84 -15.43
N ASP A 534 35.82 10.08 -14.93
CA ASP A 534 35.97 9.78 -13.50
C ASP A 534 36.49 11.00 -12.74
N SER A 535 36.01 11.20 -11.51
CA SER A 535 36.38 12.33 -10.65
C SER A 535 37.88 12.33 -10.27
N GLN A 536 38.60 11.21 -10.38
CA GLN A 536 40.06 11.14 -10.24
C GLN A 536 40.61 9.91 -11.01
N LYS A 537 41.62 10.10 -11.91
CA LYS A 537 42.65 9.12 -12.36
C LYS A 537 42.78 8.70 -13.85
N THR A 538 42.06 9.25 -14.84
CA THR A 538 42.34 8.91 -16.27
C THR A 538 43.06 10.02 -17.04
N ALA A 539 44.25 9.70 -17.58
CA ALA A 539 44.99 10.61 -18.46
C ALA A 539 44.20 10.84 -19.77
N ARG A 540 43.89 12.12 -20.08
CA ARG A 540 43.11 12.60 -21.24
C ARG A 540 43.42 11.92 -22.59
N PRO A 541 44.67 11.53 -22.93
CA PRO A 541 44.95 10.88 -24.23
C PRO A 541 44.38 9.45 -24.36
N LYS A 542 44.37 8.66 -23.27
CA LYS A 542 43.83 7.28 -23.29
C LYS A 542 42.30 7.27 -23.42
N LEU A 543 41.63 8.26 -22.83
CA LEU A 543 40.18 8.41 -22.89
C LEU A 543 39.69 8.67 -24.32
N GLN A 544 40.40 9.51 -25.10
CA GLN A 544 40.02 9.81 -26.49
C GLN A 544 40.14 8.59 -27.42
N ILE A 545 41.10 7.69 -27.17
CA ILE A 545 41.26 6.45 -27.95
C ILE A 545 40.15 5.46 -27.59
N PHE A 546 39.85 5.29 -26.30
CA PHE A 546 38.76 4.44 -25.82
C PHE A 546 37.40 4.90 -26.36
N LEU A 547 37.13 6.21 -26.31
CA LEU A 547 35.89 6.81 -26.80
C LEU A 547 35.62 6.50 -28.28
N ARG A 548 36.64 6.26 -29.13
CA ARG A 548 36.43 5.93 -30.55
C ARG A 548 35.79 4.56 -30.77
N ASN A 549 35.91 3.63 -29.83
CA ASN A 549 35.43 2.24 -29.95
C ASN A 549 34.36 1.87 -28.89
N VAL A 550 33.71 2.86 -28.27
CA VAL A 550 32.67 2.62 -27.25
C VAL A 550 31.50 1.84 -27.86
N THR A 551 31.17 0.71 -27.22
CA THR A 551 29.96 -0.07 -27.49
C THR A 551 28.76 0.51 -26.73
N PHE A 552 27.55 0.18 -27.15
CA PHE A 552 26.35 0.63 -26.44
C PHE A 552 26.27 0.08 -25.01
N ASN A 553 26.77 -1.15 -24.79
CA ASN A 553 26.97 -1.75 -23.46
C ASN A 553 27.90 -0.92 -22.57
N ASP A 554 29.02 -0.42 -23.10
CA ASP A 554 29.93 0.43 -22.32
C ASP A 554 29.24 1.74 -21.88
N LEU A 555 28.47 2.34 -22.79
CA LEU A 555 27.71 3.56 -22.49
C LEU A 555 26.63 3.33 -21.42
N THR A 556 25.85 2.28 -21.54
CA THR A 556 24.76 1.96 -20.61
C THR A 556 25.25 1.54 -19.23
N LYS A 557 26.35 0.78 -19.14
CA LYS A 557 27.04 0.51 -17.86
C LYS A 557 27.52 1.79 -17.19
N ARG A 558 28.20 2.67 -17.94
CA ARG A 558 28.69 3.95 -17.39
C ARG A 558 27.57 4.92 -17.03
N ALA A 559 26.48 4.95 -17.78
CA ALA A 559 25.29 5.71 -17.43
C ALA A 559 24.66 5.18 -16.13
N THR A 560 24.65 3.86 -15.94
CA THR A 560 24.20 3.21 -14.71
C THR A 560 25.07 3.64 -13.53
N ASP A 561 26.40 3.53 -13.64
CA ASP A 561 27.34 3.96 -12.59
C ASP A 561 27.18 5.43 -12.24
N LYS A 562 26.98 6.30 -13.24
CA LYS A 562 26.80 7.74 -13.03
C LYS A 562 25.49 8.05 -12.31
N ALA A 563 24.41 7.33 -12.62
CA ALA A 563 23.14 7.47 -11.93
C ALA A 563 23.26 7.00 -10.46
N MET A 564 23.94 5.88 -10.20
CA MET A 564 24.19 5.39 -8.83
C MET A 564 25.03 6.35 -7.99
N GLN A 565 25.96 7.09 -8.62
CA GLN A 565 26.75 8.14 -7.94
C GLN A 565 25.95 9.42 -7.68
N SER A 566 24.76 9.57 -8.27
CA SER A 566 23.92 10.75 -8.11
C SER A 566 23.26 10.76 -6.73
N LYS A 567 23.79 11.58 -5.82
CA LYS A 567 23.25 11.73 -4.45
C LYS A 567 21.77 12.15 -4.40
N ARG A 568 21.24 12.75 -5.47
CA ARG A 568 19.86 13.26 -5.58
C ARG A 568 18.99 12.46 -6.55
N GLY A 569 19.52 11.40 -7.18
CA GLY A 569 18.77 10.59 -8.15
C GLY A 569 18.41 11.30 -9.47
N HIS A 570 18.91 12.52 -9.75
CA HIS A 570 18.49 13.34 -10.90
C HIS A 570 18.78 12.74 -12.31
N LEU A 571 19.40 11.56 -12.38
CA LEU A 571 19.65 10.80 -13.61
C LEU A 571 18.83 9.51 -13.70
N ASP A 572 18.01 9.20 -12.70
CA ASP A 572 17.30 7.94 -12.57
C ASP A 572 16.28 7.74 -13.70
N LEU A 573 15.43 8.75 -13.93
CA LEU A 573 14.41 8.67 -14.97
C LEU A 573 15.03 8.82 -16.36
N PHE A 574 16.09 9.63 -16.50
CA PHE A 574 16.95 9.63 -17.69
C PHE A 574 17.50 8.23 -18.00
N LEU A 575 18.02 7.50 -17.01
CA LEU A 575 18.58 6.16 -17.18
C LEU A 575 17.50 5.19 -17.66
N ARG A 576 16.32 5.20 -17.03
CA ARG A 576 15.16 4.39 -17.45
C ARG A 576 14.80 4.62 -18.91
N PHE A 577 14.71 5.88 -19.34
CA PHE A 577 14.44 6.21 -20.74
C PHE A 577 15.55 5.74 -21.68
N LEU A 578 16.81 5.87 -21.28
CA LEU A 578 17.93 5.37 -22.09
C LEU A 578 17.87 3.85 -22.27
N MET A 579 17.51 3.12 -21.21
CA MET A 579 17.29 1.67 -21.25
C MET A 579 16.11 1.32 -22.16
N GLY A 580 14.95 1.95 -21.99
CA GLY A 580 13.79 1.67 -22.83
C GLY A 580 14.00 2.04 -24.31
N ILE A 581 14.76 3.11 -24.62
CA ILE A 581 15.08 3.51 -26.00
C ILE A 581 15.95 2.46 -26.69
N SER A 582 16.75 1.71 -25.93
CA SER A 582 17.60 0.67 -26.49
C SER A 582 16.82 -0.46 -27.13
N LEU A 583 15.58 -0.73 -26.71
CA LEU A 583 14.74 -1.78 -27.28
C LEU A 583 14.37 -1.49 -28.74
N GLU A 584 14.41 -2.51 -29.59
CA GLU A 584 14.06 -2.39 -31.01
C GLU A 584 12.64 -1.83 -31.21
N SER A 585 11.69 -2.21 -30.35
CA SER A 585 10.31 -1.69 -30.35
C SER A 585 10.25 -0.17 -30.19
N SER A 586 11.00 0.39 -29.24
CA SER A 586 11.13 1.84 -29.03
C SER A 586 11.87 2.52 -30.18
N GLN A 587 12.99 1.94 -30.65
CA GLN A 587 13.72 2.47 -31.80
C GLN A 587 12.85 2.51 -33.07
N ASN A 588 12.00 1.51 -33.27
CA ASN A 588 11.04 1.44 -34.35
C ASN A 588 10.01 2.58 -34.31
N LEU A 589 9.58 3.00 -33.12
CA LEU A 589 8.71 4.16 -32.95
C LEU A 589 9.43 5.49 -33.26
N LEU A 590 10.74 5.54 -33.06
CA LEU A 590 11.60 6.71 -33.34
C LEU A 590 12.14 6.74 -34.80
N LYS A 591 11.76 5.79 -35.66
CA LYS A 591 12.13 5.76 -37.09
C LYS A 591 11.73 7.07 -37.77
N GLY A 592 12.75 7.85 -38.17
CA GLY A 592 12.61 9.20 -38.71
C GLY A 592 13.48 10.22 -37.96
N LEU A 593 13.58 10.09 -36.64
CA LEU A 593 14.49 10.89 -35.81
C LEU A 593 15.91 10.30 -35.82
N ILE A 594 16.02 8.99 -35.59
CA ILE A 594 17.29 8.23 -35.67
C ILE A 594 17.67 7.95 -37.14
N THR A 595 18.96 7.69 -37.41
CA THR A 595 19.48 7.46 -38.77
C THR A 595 19.25 6.02 -39.25
N HIS A 596 19.40 5.06 -38.36
CA HIS A 596 19.14 3.63 -38.53
C HIS A 596 18.74 3.05 -37.16
N THR A 597 18.15 1.86 -37.16
CA THR A 597 18.00 1.05 -35.94
C THR A 597 19.31 0.30 -35.70
N GLU A 598 19.73 0.22 -34.45
CA GLU A 598 20.89 -0.55 -34.02
C GLU A 598 20.42 -1.82 -33.34
N ASP A 599 21.03 -2.96 -33.69
CA ASP A 599 20.85 -4.20 -32.94
C ASP A 599 21.60 -4.10 -31.62
N THR A 600 20.84 -3.89 -30.56
CA THR A 600 21.31 -3.73 -29.19
C THR A 600 21.10 -5.00 -28.37
N THR A 601 20.66 -6.11 -28.96
CA THR A 601 20.24 -7.33 -28.24
C THR A 601 21.32 -7.85 -27.29
N ASP A 602 22.56 -7.98 -27.79
CA ASP A 602 23.70 -8.40 -26.97
C ASP A 602 24.07 -7.37 -25.90
N SER A 603 23.96 -6.07 -26.21
CA SER A 603 24.25 -5.00 -25.24
C SER A 603 23.20 -4.97 -24.13
N ILE A 604 21.93 -5.19 -24.45
CA ILE A 604 20.83 -5.29 -23.50
C ILE A 604 21.06 -6.47 -22.57
N ARG A 605 21.36 -7.67 -23.11
CA ARG A 605 21.64 -8.85 -22.29
C ARG A 605 22.77 -8.60 -21.29
N GLN A 606 23.88 -8.03 -21.75
CA GLN A 606 25.03 -7.70 -20.88
C GLN A 606 24.72 -6.60 -19.86
N THR A 607 23.86 -5.64 -20.20
CA THR A 607 23.43 -4.57 -19.29
C THR A 607 22.49 -5.12 -18.23
N THR A 608 21.54 -5.97 -18.60
CA THR A 608 20.66 -6.69 -17.67
C THR A 608 21.48 -7.53 -16.69
N GLU A 609 22.45 -8.31 -17.18
CA GLU A 609 23.35 -9.10 -16.33
C GLU A 609 24.15 -8.20 -15.38
N TYR A 610 24.64 -7.05 -15.87
CA TYR A 610 25.34 -6.07 -15.02
C TYR A 610 24.44 -5.50 -13.92
N ILE A 611 23.22 -5.08 -14.26
CA ILE A 611 22.26 -4.55 -13.29
C ILE A 611 21.97 -5.60 -12.22
N LYS A 612 21.71 -6.86 -12.59
CA LYS A 612 21.49 -7.96 -11.64
C LYS A 612 22.71 -8.20 -10.75
N GLN A 613 23.93 -8.17 -11.30
CA GLN A 613 25.16 -8.30 -10.50
C GLN A 613 25.36 -7.15 -9.52
N VAL A 614 25.00 -5.91 -9.90
CA VAL A 614 25.01 -4.76 -8.99
C VAL A 614 23.95 -4.94 -7.90
N GLN A 615 22.79 -5.45 -8.27
CA GLN A 615 21.67 -5.72 -7.39
C GLN A 615 21.96 -6.84 -6.37
N ASP A 616 22.82 -7.80 -6.70
CA ASP A 616 23.28 -8.85 -5.78
C ASP A 616 24.37 -8.35 -4.80
N LYS A 617 24.97 -7.18 -5.04
CA LYS A 617 25.97 -6.57 -4.14
C LYS A 617 25.29 -5.76 -3.04
N ASN A 618 25.87 -5.75 -1.84
CA ASN A 618 25.30 -5.12 -0.65
C ASN A 618 25.56 -3.60 -0.51
N ASP A 619 26.18 -2.94 -1.50
CA ASP A 619 26.72 -1.57 -1.37
C ASP A 619 25.90 -0.47 -2.10
N ILE A 620 24.62 -0.74 -2.42
CA ILE A 620 23.75 0.24 -3.08
C ILE A 620 22.64 0.73 -2.15
N SER A 621 22.25 1.98 -2.32
CA SER A 621 21.15 2.57 -1.53
C SER A 621 19.80 1.92 -1.90
N ASP A 622 18.83 1.97 -0.99
CA ASP A 622 17.49 1.41 -1.21
C ASP A 622 16.81 2.06 -2.44
N GLU A 623 17.09 3.35 -2.65
CA GLU A 623 16.59 4.15 -3.77
C GLU A 623 17.16 3.68 -5.10
N THR A 624 18.48 3.52 -5.14
CA THR A 624 19.22 3.05 -6.30
C THR A 624 18.75 1.66 -6.69
N SER A 625 18.59 0.79 -5.69
CA SER A 625 18.08 -0.58 -5.84
C SER A 625 16.71 -0.63 -6.55
N VAL A 626 15.75 0.20 -6.13
CA VAL A 626 14.44 0.28 -6.79
C VAL A 626 14.56 0.87 -8.19
N ASN A 627 15.40 1.90 -8.40
CA ASN A 627 15.60 2.49 -9.71
C ASN A 627 16.17 1.48 -10.74
N LEU A 628 17.13 0.66 -10.32
CA LEU A 628 17.70 -0.41 -11.14
C LEU A 628 16.66 -1.48 -11.49
N PHE A 629 15.79 -1.85 -10.55
CA PHE A 629 14.65 -2.73 -10.83
C PHE A 629 13.73 -2.16 -11.93
N TYR A 630 13.43 -0.86 -11.89
CA TYR A 630 12.66 -0.21 -12.96
C TYR A 630 13.38 -0.17 -14.30
N CYS A 631 14.70 -0.05 -14.31
CA CYS A 631 15.47 -0.15 -15.55
C CYS A 631 15.28 -1.52 -16.22
N LEU A 632 15.20 -2.61 -15.43
CA LEU A 632 14.89 -3.95 -15.95
C LEU A 632 13.48 -4.02 -16.54
N LEU A 633 12.48 -3.42 -15.87
CA LEU A 633 11.11 -3.34 -16.40
C LEU A 633 11.04 -2.54 -17.72
N GLU A 634 11.80 -1.45 -17.85
CA GLU A 634 11.89 -0.70 -19.12
C GLU A 634 12.59 -1.49 -20.23
N LEU A 635 13.49 -2.42 -19.88
CA LEU A 635 14.07 -3.40 -20.81
C LEU A 635 13.13 -4.57 -21.11
N LYS A 636 11.90 -4.56 -20.58
CA LYS A 636 10.92 -5.67 -20.65
C LYS A 636 11.47 -6.99 -20.09
N ASP A 637 12.43 -6.91 -19.16
CA ASP A 637 12.96 -8.05 -18.44
C ASP A 637 12.20 -8.24 -17.12
N ASN A 638 11.38 -9.28 -17.07
CA ASN A 638 10.62 -9.66 -15.88
C ASN A 638 11.32 -10.73 -15.02
N SER A 639 12.53 -11.17 -15.40
CA SER A 639 13.15 -12.34 -14.77
C SER A 639 13.45 -12.13 -13.29
N LEU A 640 13.83 -10.92 -12.88
CA LEU A 640 14.03 -10.60 -11.46
C LEU A 640 12.71 -10.59 -10.68
N TYR A 641 11.63 -10.11 -11.32
CA TYR A 641 10.29 -10.16 -10.75
C TYR A 641 9.81 -11.61 -10.61
N GLU A 642 9.98 -12.43 -11.64
CA GLU A 642 9.65 -13.86 -11.65
C GLU A 642 10.46 -14.64 -10.61
N GLU A 643 11.75 -14.32 -10.45
CA GLU A 643 12.61 -14.87 -9.40
C GLU A 643 12.07 -14.55 -8.01
N ILE A 644 11.72 -13.28 -7.75
CA ILE A 644 11.11 -12.84 -6.49
C ILE A 644 9.75 -13.54 -6.26
N GLN A 645 8.91 -13.67 -7.29
CA GLN A 645 7.63 -14.37 -7.18
C GLN A 645 7.81 -15.87 -6.91
N SER A 646 8.85 -16.49 -7.45
CA SER A 646 9.22 -17.88 -7.15
C SER A 646 9.57 -18.05 -5.68
N TYR A 647 10.37 -17.13 -5.11
CA TYR A 647 10.68 -17.12 -3.67
C TYR A 647 9.46 -16.94 -2.78
N LEU A 648 8.47 -16.16 -3.21
CA LEU A 648 7.22 -15.97 -2.47
C LEU A 648 6.23 -17.14 -2.62
N SER A 649 6.34 -17.94 -3.67
CA SER A 649 5.41 -19.04 -3.97
C SER A 649 5.95 -20.41 -3.53
N SER A 650 7.26 -20.53 -3.31
CA SER A 650 7.90 -21.74 -2.82
C SER A 650 7.88 -21.82 -1.30
N ASN A 651 7.65 -23.02 -0.75
CA ASN A 651 7.85 -23.30 0.67
C ASN A 651 9.30 -23.71 1.01
N GLU A 652 10.16 -23.84 0.00
CA GLU A 652 11.57 -24.22 0.17
C GLU A 652 12.47 -22.97 0.24
N HIS A 653 13.49 -23.01 1.10
CA HIS A 653 14.49 -21.93 1.20
C HIS A 653 15.26 -21.81 -0.13
N PRO A 654 15.53 -20.61 -0.64
CA PRO A 654 16.22 -20.38 -1.93
C PRO A 654 17.63 -20.98 -2.09
N GLY A 655 18.18 -21.66 -1.09
CA GLY A 655 19.59 -22.10 -1.04
C GLY A 655 20.62 -20.97 -0.89
N ARG A 656 20.24 -19.70 -1.11
CA ARG A 656 21.06 -18.50 -0.90
C ARG A 656 20.26 -17.43 -0.16
N ASP A 657 20.94 -16.64 0.69
CA ASP A 657 20.34 -15.46 1.31
C ASP A 657 20.16 -14.34 0.27
N LEU A 658 19.00 -13.69 0.31
CA LEU A 658 18.74 -12.49 -0.47
C LEU A 658 19.63 -11.32 0.03
N SER A 659 20.21 -10.59 -0.93
CA SER A 659 20.97 -9.36 -0.65
C SER A 659 20.06 -8.28 -0.04
N SER A 660 20.68 -7.26 0.56
CA SER A 660 19.94 -6.12 1.13
C SER A 660 19.06 -5.42 0.09
N SER A 661 19.65 -5.12 -1.06
CA SER A 661 19.00 -4.52 -2.24
C SER A 661 17.86 -5.39 -2.76
N MET A 662 18.03 -6.72 -2.79
CA MET A 662 16.96 -7.65 -3.14
C MET A 662 15.81 -7.65 -2.14
N CYS A 663 16.09 -7.58 -0.84
CA CYS A 663 15.06 -7.43 0.17
C CYS A 663 14.28 -6.11 0.01
N THR A 664 14.97 -5.03 -0.38
CA THR A 664 14.34 -3.73 -0.70
C THR A 664 13.40 -3.85 -1.91
N VAL A 665 13.84 -4.47 -3.02
CA VAL A 665 12.99 -4.68 -4.20
C VAL A 665 11.83 -5.62 -3.90
N LEU A 666 12.04 -6.68 -3.10
CA LEU A 666 10.98 -7.59 -2.69
C LEU A 666 9.92 -6.88 -1.84
N THR A 667 10.36 -6.12 -0.83
CA THR A 667 9.45 -5.29 -0.01
C THR A 667 8.66 -4.37 -0.91
N TYR A 668 9.33 -3.70 -1.84
CA TYR A 668 8.71 -2.80 -2.80
C TYR A 668 7.64 -3.50 -3.64
N ILE A 669 7.97 -4.65 -4.25
CA ILE A 669 7.04 -5.45 -5.05
C ILE A 669 5.80 -5.86 -4.23
N LEU A 670 5.99 -6.26 -2.96
CA LEU A 670 4.87 -6.62 -2.09
C LEU A 670 3.98 -5.42 -1.78
N LEU A 671 4.56 -4.25 -1.52
CA LEU A 671 3.82 -3.04 -1.17
C LEU A 671 2.97 -2.50 -2.32
N ILE A 672 3.39 -2.72 -3.57
CA ILE A 672 2.66 -2.28 -4.78
C ILE A 672 1.74 -3.35 -5.36
N SER A 673 1.85 -4.60 -4.90
CA SER A 673 1.03 -5.70 -5.39
C SER A 673 -0.36 -5.65 -4.75
N GLU A 674 -1.42 -5.84 -5.55
CA GLU A 674 -2.76 -6.11 -5.02
C GLU A 674 -2.89 -7.53 -4.45
N LYS A 675 -1.86 -8.38 -4.63
CA LYS A 675 -1.85 -9.75 -4.12
C LYS A 675 -1.60 -9.74 -2.60
N VAL A 676 -2.60 -10.22 -1.87
CA VAL A 676 -2.48 -10.49 -0.43
C VAL A 676 -1.82 -11.86 -0.23
N LEU A 677 -0.71 -11.91 0.51
CA LEU A 677 -0.06 -13.16 0.89
C LEU A 677 -0.82 -13.82 2.06
N ASP A 678 -1.04 -15.13 2.01
CA ASP A 678 -1.64 -15.83 3.15
C ASP A 678 -0.69 -15.88 4.35
N GLU A 679 0.60 -16.14 4.10
CA GLU A 679 1.66 -16.14 5.11
C GLU A 679 2.93 -15.48 4.56
N PHE A 680 3.59 -14.65 5.38
CA PHE A 680 4.88 -14.07 5.09
C PHE A 680 5.88 -14.40 6.22
N ASN A 681 6.96 -15.10 5.86
CA ASN A 681 8.04 -15.47 6.77
C ASN A 681 9.38 -15.01 6.18
N PRO A 682 9.96 -13.90 6.67
CA PRO A 682 11.18 -13.34 6.13
C PRO A 682 12.42 -14.20 6.40
N LYS A 683 12.39 -15.09 7.41
CA LYS A 683 13.51 -16.01 7.71
C LYS A 683 13.72 -17.06 6.61
N ARG A 684 12.76 -17.21 5.68
CA ARG A 684 12.93 -18.04 4.47
C ARG A 684 13.75 -17.34 3.39
N LEU A 685 13.96 -16.02 3.52
CA LEU A 685 14.50 -15.16 2.46
C LEU A 685 15.92 -14.70 2.77
N THR A 686 16.22 -14.44 4.03
CA THR A 686 17.51 -13.90 4.46
C THR A 686 17.74 -14.26 5.92
N SER A 687 19.00 -14.40 6.34
CA SER A 687 19.37 -14.56 7.76
C SER A 687 19.75 -13.25 8.46
N SER A 688 19.83 -12.14 7.72
CA SER A 688 20.31 -10.84 8.22
C SER A 688 19.25 -10.05 8.97
N SER A 689 19.53 -9.68 10.23
CA SER A 689 18.64 -8.86 11.06
C SER A 689 18.30 -7.51 10.42
N SER A 690 19.29 -6.86 9.80
CA SER A 690 19.09 -5.58 9.11
C SER A 690 18.10 -5.68 7.94
N ASN A 691 18.00 -6.85 7.30
CA ASN A 691 17.05 -7.07 6.21
C ASN A 691 15.64 -7.30 6.71
N TYR A 692 15.46 -7.92 7.89
CA TYR A 692 14.13 -8.06 8.49
C TYR A 692 13.50 -6.69 8.80
N THR A 693 14.31 -5.71 9.23
CA THR A 693 13.86 -4.32 9.40
C THR A 693 13.39 -3.68 8.10
N ARG A 694 13.92 -4.09 6.95
CA ARG A 694 13.40 -3.65 5.63
C ARG A 694 12.09 -4.36 5.28
N LEU A 695 12.05 -5.68 5.51
CA LEU A 695 10.92 -6.55 5.18
C LEU A 695 9.70 -6.33 6.08
N ILE A 696 9.82 -5.74 7.26
CA ILE A 696 8.71 -5.53 8.20
C ILE A 696 7.55 -4.72 7.60
N GLN A 697 7.81 -3.88 6.59
CA GLN A 697 6.75 -3.15 5.90
C GLN A 697 5.77 -4.07 5.16
N ALA A 698 6.19 -5.28 4.79
CA ALA A 698 5.36 -6.26 4.12
C ALA A 698 4.22 -6.83 4.99
N VAL A 699 4.21 -6.60 6.31
CA VAL A 699 3.15 -7.08 7.21
C VAL A 699 1.75 -6.60 6.80
N ARG A 700 1.64 -5.43 6.14
CA ARG A 700 0.35 -4.93 5.66
C ARG A 700 -0.20 -5.72 4.47
N CYS A 701 0.68 -6.42 3.75
CA CYS A 701 0.38 -7.14 2.51
C CYS A 701 0.09 -8.62 2.74
N CYS A 702 0.06 -9.08 4.00
CA CYS A 702 -0.21 -10.48 4.34
C CYS A 702 -1.32 -10.63 5.38
N ARG A 703 -1.88 -11.84 5.47
CA ARG A 703 -2.81 -12.24 6.54
C ARG A 703 -2.06 -12.69 7.78
N LYS A 704 -0.96 -13.42 7.58
CA LYS A 704 -0.09 -13.92 8.64
C LYS A 704 1.35 -13.48 8.45
N ALA A 705 1.95 -12.88 9.47
CA ALA A 705 3.34 -12.43 9.48
C ALA A 705 4.13 -13.13 10.62
N LEU A 706 5.24 -13.77 10.25
CA LEU A 706 6.09 -14.54 11.17
C LEU A 706 7.47 -13.88 11.33
N PHE A 707 7.58 -12.89 12.20
CA PHE A 707 8.81 -12.15 12.48
C PHE A 707 9.45 -12.56 13.82
N ASP A 708 9.24 -13.80 14.25
CA ASP A 708 9.80 -14.31 15.49
C ASP A 708 11.32 -14.52 15.37
N SER A 709 12.08 -14.16 16.41
CA SER A 709 13.55 -14.27 16.46
C SER A 709 14.26 -13.52 15.31
N CYS A 710 13.73 -12.35 14.91
CA CYS A 710 14.28 -11.53 13.84
C CYS A 710 15.24 -10.43 14.34
N GLY A 711 15.51 -10.34 15.64
CA GLY A 711 16.37 -9.28 16.19
C GLY A 711 15.81 -7.87 15.94
N LEU A 712 14.49 -7.74 15.82
CA LEU A 712 13.81 -6.46 15.69
C LEU A 712 13.80 -5.71 17.03
N ASP A 713 13.73 -4.39 16.99
CA ASP A 713 13.63 -3.52 18.15
C ASP A 713 12.33 -2.70 18.16
N GLU A 714 12.18 -1.80 19.12
CA GLU A 714 11.01 -0.92 19.28
C GLU A 714 10.66 -0.10 18.01
N THR A 715 11.61 0.18 17.12
CA THR A 715 11.36 0.97 15.90
C THR A 715 10.46 0.23 14.90
N CYS A 716 10.50 -1.11 14.91
CA CYS A 716 9.65 -1.90 14.00
C CYS A 716 8.16 -1.76 14.36
N CYS A 717 7.85 -1.53 15.64
CA CYS A 717 6.47 -1.42 16.13
C CYS A 717 5.75 -0.20 15.57
N GLU A 718 6.46 0.86 15.18
CA GLU A 718 5.86 2.00 14.47
C GLU A 718 5.29 1.57 13.12
N THR A 719 6.07 0.79 12.36
CA THR A 719 5.66 0.28 11.04
C THR A 719 4.48 -0.68 11.18
N VAL A 720 4.54 -1.59 12.15
CA VAL A 720 3.45 -2.53 12.42
C VAL A 720 2.19 -1.80 12.88
N SER A 721 2.31 -0.82 13.78
CA SER A 721 1.16 -0.02 14.24
C SER A 721 0.49 0.74 13.08
N SER A 722 1.29 1.34 12.20
CA SER A 722 0.78 1.98 10.97
C SER A 722 0.04 0.99 10.08
N ALA A 723 0.55 -0.24 9.93
CA ALA A 723 -0.14 -1.30 9.20
C ALA A 723 -1.46 -1.70 9.87
N LEU A 724 -1.52 -1.83 11.20
CA LEU A 724 -2.75 -2.15 11.94
C LEU A 724 -3.82 -1.06 11.81
N GLN A 725 -3.41 0.19 11.65
CA GLN A 725 -4.32 1.33 11.50
C GLN A 725 -4.83 1.52 10.06
N SER A 726 -4.20 0.86 9.07
CA SER A 726 -4.53 1.02 7.65
C SER A 726 -5.76 0.22 7.24
N SER A 727 -6.71 0.86 6.55
CA SER A 727 -7.89 0.19 5.97
C SER A 727 -7.56 -0.90 4.95
N ASN A 728 -6.37 -0.82 4.34
CA ASN A 728 -5.88 -1.73 3.31
C ASN A 728 -5.09 -2.91 3.89
N SER A 729 -4.92 -2.96 5.22
CA SER A 729 -4.24 -4.08 5.85
C SER A 729 -5.13 -5.31 5.94
N HIS A 730 -4.53 -6.46 5.68
CA HIS A 730 -5.18 -7.77 5.76
C HIS A 730 -4.68 -8.61 6.93
N LEU A 731 -3.81 -8.05 7.78
CA LEU A 731 -3.12 -8.74 8.85
C LEU A 731 -4.10 -9.20 9.94
N THR A 732 -4.19 -10.51 10.13
CA THR A 732 -4.99 -11.18 11.16
C THR A 732 -4.10 -11.89 12.19
N ASP A 733 -2.88 -12.26 11.82
CA ASP A 733 -1.98 -13.07 12.63
C ASP A 733 -0.58 -12.47 12.62
N LEU A 734 -0.06 -12.10 13.79
CA LEU A 734 1.26 -11.50 13.92
C LEU A 734 2.07 -12.20 15.01
N ASP A 735 3.23 -12.71 14.65
CA ASP A 735 4.22 -13.24 15.57
C ASP A 735 5.47 -12.35 15.57
N LEU A 736 5.74 -11.71 16.72
CA LEU A 736 6.93 -10.90 16.96
C LEU A 736 7.76 -11.46 18.13
N SER A 737 7.56 -12.73 18.49
CA SER A 737 8.22 -13.37 19.64
C SER A 737 9.75 -13.31 19.52
N CYS A 738 10.46 -13.32 20.65
CA CYS A 738 11.92 -13.34 20.73
C CYS A 738 12.60 -12.13 20.03
N ASN A 739 12.03 -10.93 20.16
CA ASN A 739 12.59 -9.66 19.67
C ASN A 739 12.74 -8.63 20.81
N HIS A 740 13.51 -7.56 20.61
CA HIS A 740 13.79 -6.54 21.64
C HIS A 740 12.79 -5.37 21.59
N LEU A 741 11.49 -5.65 21.64
CA LEU A 741 10.44 -4.64 21.46
C LEU A 741 10.28 -3.70 22.66
N ARG A 742 10.48 -4.21 23.89
CA ARG A 742 10.32 -3.48 25.16
C ARG A 742 8.90 -2.89 25.33
N ASP A 743 8.67 -2.21 26.45
CA ASP A 743 7.36 -1.63 26.76
C ASP A 743 6.98 -0.47 25.81
N SER A 744 7.96 0.28 25.31
CA SER A 744 7.82 1.33 24.31
C SER A 744 7.20 0.80 23.00
N GLY A 745 7.71 -0.33 22.49
CA GLY A 745 7.18 -0.98 21.30
C GLY A 745 5.74 -1.47 21.48
N VAL A 746 5.44 -2.11 22.62
CA VAL A 746 4.08 -2.61 22.92
C VAL A 746 3.08 -1.48 23.07
N LYS A 747 3.49 -0.32 23.59
CA LYS A 747 2.65 0.89 23.61
C LYS A 747 2.21 1.29 22.21
N LEU A 748 3.14 1.32 21.24
CA LEU A 748 2.84 1.63 19.83
C LEU A 748 1.89 0.59 19.20
N LEU A 749 2.13 -0.70 19.46
CA LEU A 749 1.24 -1.77 18.99
C LEU A 749 -0.17 -1.63 19.58
N SER A 750 -0.26 -1.29 20.86
CA SER A 750 -1.53 -1.09 21.58
C SER A 750 -2.35 0.06 20.98
N ASP A 751 -1.69 1.13 20.54
CA ASP A 751 -2.37 2.22 19.83
C ASP A 751 -2.89 1.78 18.45
N GLY A 752 -2.16 0.90 17.75
CA GLY A 752 -2.63 0.27 16.51
C GLY A 752 -3.84 -0.63 16.70
N LEU A 753 -3.87 -1.43 17.78
CA LEU A 753 -4.99 -2.31 18.15
C LEU A 753 -6.29 -1.58 18.45
N LYS A 754 -6.22 -0.30 18.85
CA LYS A 754 -7.42 0.53 19.14
C LYS A 754 -8.12 1.02 17.87
N SER A 755 -7.48 0.90 16.70
CA SER A 755 -8.02 1.42 15.44
C SER A 755 -9.26 0.65 14.97
N PRO A 756 -10.28 1.34 14.43
CA PRO A 756 -11.44 0.68 13.79
C PRO A 756 -11.08 -0.12 12.54
N HIS A 757 -9.88 0.06 12.01
CA HIS A 757 -9.38 -0.69 10.85
C HIS A 757 -8.57 -1.94 11.22
N CYS A 758 -8.27 -2.13 12.50
CA CYS A 758 -7.50 -3.28 12.96
C CYS A 758 -8.31 -4.58 12.78
N ARG A 759 -7.67 -5.62 12.22
CA ARG A 759 -8.25 -6.96 12.01
C ARG A 759 -7.44 -8.06 12.70
N LEU A 760 -6.51 -7.68 13.58
CA LEU A 760 -5.56 -8.60 14.19
C LEU A 760 -6.27 -9.46 15.25
N ASN A 761 -6.36 -10.75 14.98
CA ASN A 761 -6.97 -11.76 15.83
C ASN A 761 -5.94 -12.47 16.73
N ILE A 762 -4.70 -12.60 16.26
CA ILE A 762 -3.62 -13.32 16.95
C ILE A 762 -2.40 -12.41 17.06
N LEU A 763 -1.93 -12.19 18.30
CA LEU A 763 -0.71 -11.46 18.59
C LEU A 763 0.18 -12.29 19.52
N ARG A 764 1.39 -12.62 19.06
CA ARG A 764 2.40 -13.31 19.89
C ARG A 764 3.59 -12.40 20.16
N LEU A 765 3.89 -12.22 21.44
CA LEU A 765 4.96 -11.37 21.97
C LEU A 765 5.79 -12.15 23.00
N CYS A 766 5.94 -13.47 22.80
CA CYS A 766 6.67 -14.32 23.74
C CYS A 766 8.14 -13.91 23.77
N GLY A 767 8.75 -13.67 24.94
CA GLY A 767 10.17 -13.33 25.02
C GLY A 767 10.56 -11.98 24.40
N CYS A 768 9.74 -10.93 24.59
CA CYS A 768 9.94 -9.61 24.00
C CYS A 768 10.58 -8.56 24.93
N HIS A 769 11.07 -8.98 26.12
CA HIS A 769 11.54 -8.12 27.21
C HIS A 769 10.48 -7.14 27.73
N LEU A 770 9.26 -7.66 27.92
CA LEU A 770 8.12 -6.88 28.41
C LEU A 770 8.07 -6.90 29.94
N THR A 771 7.60 -5.80 30.52
CA THR A 771 7.32 -5.66 31.96
C THR A 771 5.84 -5.42 32.23
N ALA A 772 5.45 -5.18 33.48
CA ALA A 772 4.10 -4.80 33.86
C ALA A 772 3.54 -3.57 33.09
N GLN A 773 4.41 -2.66 32.61
CA GLN A 773 4.00 -1.48 31.85
C GLN A 773 3.37 -1.83 30.48
N SER A 774 3.86 -2.90 29.83
CA SER A 774 3.25 -3.43 28.61
C SER A 774 1.81 -3.89 28.84
N CYS A 775 1.54 -4.51 29.99
CA CYS A 775 0.20 -4.98 30.35
C CYS A 775 -0.79 -3.82 30.52
N GLU A 776 -0.37 -2.66 31.04
CA GLU A 776 -1.23 -1.46 31.11
C GLU A 776 -1.65 -1.00 29.71
N SER A 777 -0.69 -0.92 28.78
CA SER A 777 -0.95 -0.50 27.39
C SER A 777 -1.88 -1.45 26.67
N LEU A 778 -1.65 -2.76 26.81
CA LEU A 778 -2.50 -3.81 26.25
C LEU A 778 -3.90 -3.82 26.89
N SER A 779 -3.99 -3.59 28.20
CA SER A 779 -5.27 -3.45 28.92
C SER A 779 -6.11 -2.31 28.34
N SER A 780 -5.50 -1.15 28.11
CA SER A 780 -6.14 -0.02 27.42
C SER A 780 -6.62 -0.37 26.01
N ALA A 781 -5.85 -1.16 25.25
CA ALA A 781 -6.26 -1.61 23.92
C ALA A 781 -7.46 -2.58 23.97
N LEU A 782 -7.44 -3.56 24.89
CA LEU A 782 -8.51 -4.56 25.06
C LEU A 782 -9.84 -3.94 25.53
N GLN A 783 -9.80 -2.78 26.18
CA GLN A 783 -11.02 -2.04 26.55
C GLN A 783 -11.68 -1.33 25.36
N SER A 784 -10.94 -1.10 24.28
CA SER A 784 -11.45 -0.46 23.07
C SER A 784 -12.52 -1.31 22.40
N LEU A 785 -13.60 -0.66 21.93
CA LEU A 785 -14.68 -1.29 21.15
C LEU A 785 -14.19 -1.89 19.83
N ASN A 786 -13.03 -1.44 19.33
CA ASN A 786 -12.48 -1.86 18.04
C ASN A 786 -11.51 -3.04 18.14
N CYS A 787 -11.10 -3.44 19.35
CA CYS A 787 -10.15 -4.53 19.51
C CYS A 787 -10.83 -5.87 19.24
N VAL A 788 -10.34 -6.62 18.25
CA VAL A 788 -10.88 -7.93 17.82
C VAL A 788 -9.96 -9.10 18.21
N LEU A 789 -8.99 -8.85 19.10
CA LEU A 789 -7.97 -9.83 19.45
C LEU A 789 -8.60 -11.04 20.16
N THR A 790 -8.29 -12.24 19.66
CA THR A 790 -8.80 -13.53 20.16
C THR A 790 -7.72 -14.39 20.81
N GLU A 791 -6.45 -14.20 20.44
CA GLU A 791 -5.30 -14.88 21.02
C GLU A 791 -4.19 -13.87 21.33
N LEU A 792 -3.68 -13.93 22.57
CA LEU A 792 -2.57 -13.13 23.05
C LEU A 792 -1.59 -14.03 23.79
N ASP A 793 -0.35 -14.06 23.31
CA ASP A 793 0.75 -14.77 23.96
C ASP A 793 1.78 -13.78 24.50
N LEU A 794 1.92 -13.74 25.82
CA LEU A 794 2.87 -12.90 26.55
C LEU A 794 3.90 -13.73 27.31
N SER A 795 4.02 -15.02 27.01
CA SER A 795 4.91 -15.95 27.71
C SER A 795 6.37 -15.49 27.70
N ASN A 796 7.17 -15.96 28.66
CA ASN A 796 8.60 -15.69 28.75
C ASN A 796 8.97 -14.20 28.86
N ASN A 797 8.14 -13.41 29.54
CA ASN A 797 8.35 -11.99 29.83
C ASN A 797 8.26 -11.72 31.34
N ASP A 798 8.99 -10.72 31.87
CA ASP A 798 9.00 -10.40 33.30
C ASP A 798 7.81 -9.50 33.70
N LEU A 799 6.59 -10.02 33.55
CA LEU A 799 5.37 -9.26 33.80
C LEU A 799 5.07 -9.08 35.29
N GLN A 800 5.45 -10.08 36.09
CA GLN A 800 5.18 -10.18 37.52
C GLN A 800 3.66 -10.11 37.84
N ASP A 801 3.29 -10.23 39.11
CA ASP A 801 1.88 -10.17 39.53
C ASP A 801 1.22 -8.82 39.23
N SER A 802 2.00 -7.74 39.24
CA SER A 802 1.54 -6.40 38.88
C SER A 802 1.06 -6.32 37.42
N GLY A 803 1.75 -6.99 36.49
CA GLY A 803 1.36 -7.01 35.08
C GLY A 803 0.03 -7.71 34.86
N VAL A 804 -0.16 -8.89 35.46
CA VAL A 804 -1.44 -9.63 35.36
C VAL A 804 -2.58 -8.86 36.01
N LYS A 805 -2.31 -8.17 37.14
CA LYS A 805 -3.30 -7.30 37.79
C LYS A 805 -3.77 -6.17 36.86
N LEU A 806 -2.83 -5.45 36.22
CA LEU A 806 -3.14 -4.37 35.27
C LEU A 806 -3.90 -4.87 34.04
N LEU A 807 -3.53 -6.05 33.52
CA LEU A 807 -4.22 -6.64 32.38
C LEU A 807 -5.65 -7.08 32.74
N SER A 808 -5.88 -7.52 33.99
CA SER A 808 -7.18 -8.05 34.44
C SER A 808 -8.34 -7.05 34.27
N ASP A 809 -8.08 -5.75 34.36
CA ASP A 809 -9.11 -4.72 34.14
C ASP A 809 -9.58 -4.69 32.68
N GLY A 810 -8.66 -4.86 31.72
CA GLY A 810 -8.98 -5.00 30.30
C GLY A 810 -9.71 -6.32 30.00
N LEU A 811 -9.32 -7.42 30.66
CA LEU A 811 -9.96 -8.72 30.49
C LEU A 811 -11.41 -8.77 31.03
N LYS A 812 -11.80 -7.86 31.93
CA LYS A 812 -13.17 -7.75 32.48
C LYS A 812 -14.10 -6.88 31.65
N SER A 813 -13.57 -6.16 30.66
CA SER A 813 -14.32 -5.26 29.78
C SER A 813 -15.48 -6.00 29.09
N PRO A 814 -16.65 -5.37 28.89
CA PRO A 814 -17.76 -5.97 28.15
C PRO A 814 -17.43 -6.22 26.67
N ASN A 815 -16.38 -5.59 26.13
CA ASN A 815 -15.94 -5.73 24.73
C ASN A 815 -14.86 -6.81 24.54
N PHE A 816 -14.60 -7.59 25.59
CA PHE A 816 -13.56 -8.60 25.63
C PHE A 816 -13.86 -9.79 24.70
N GLN A 817 -12.95 -10.08 23.77
CA GLN A 817 -13.07 -11.19 22.79
C GLN A 817 -11.96 -12.25 22.89
N LEU A 818 -11.03 -12.08 23.84
CA LEU A 818 -9.84 -12.93 23.94
C LEU A 818 -10.21 -14.34 24.46
N ALA A 819 -10.11 -15.33 23.58
CA ALA A 819 -10.39 -16.72 23.88
C ALA A 819 -9.13 -17.46 24.39
N ILE A 820 -7.93 -17.03 23.99
CA ILE A 820 -6.68 -17.70 24.34
C ILE A 820 -5.71 -16.67 24.94
N LEU A 821 -5.23 -16.96 26.15
CA LEU A 821 -4.26 -16.13 26.85
C LEU A 821 -3.14 -17.00 27.42
N ARG A 822 -1.88 -16.64 27.15
CA ARG A 822 -0.70 -17.37 27.63
C ARG A 822 0.26 -16.48 28.41
N PHE A 823 0.66 -16.96 29.58
CA PHE A 823 1.62 -16.35 30.50
C PHE A 823 2.64 -17.38 31.01
N SER A 824 3.06 -18.33 30.17
CA SER A 824 4.06 -19.31 30.62
C SER A 824 5.36 -18.58 30.97
N THR A 825 5.99 -18.93 32.09
CA THR A 825 7.30 -18.33 32.48
C THR A 825 7.24 -16.79 32.58
N CYS A 826 6.30 -16.26 33.35
CA CYS A 826 6.07 -14.81 33.49
C CYS A 826 6.41 -14.23 34.88
N ASN A 827 7.10 -15.00 35.72
CA ASN A 827 7.39 -14.69 37.13
C ASN A 827 6.12 -14.42 37.94
N LEU A 828 5.07 -15.23 37.72
CA LEU A 828 3.79 -15.09 38.42
C LEU A 828 3.79 -15.91 39.72
N THR A 829 3.10 -15.39 40.74
CA THR A 829 2.85 -16.07 42.01
C THR A 829 1.36 -16.30 42.25
N ALA A 830 1.00 -16.82 43.44
CA ALA A 830 -0.39 -16.96 43.88
C ALA A 830 -1.22 -15.67 43.76
N GLN A 831 -0.60 -14.48 43.81
CA GLN A 831 -1.32 -13.21 43.69
C GLN A 831 -1.94 -13.01 42.29
N SER A 832 -1.26 -13.44 41.23
CA SER A 832 -1.80 -13.43 39.86
C SER A 832 -3.05 -14.30 39.72
N CYS A 833 -3.07 -15.46 40.39
CA CYS A 833 -4.23 -16.35 40.40
C CYS A 833 -5.48 -15.67 40.96
N GLY A 834 -5.35 -14.79 41.96
CA GLY A 834 -6.47 -14.00 42.48
C GLY A 834 -7.03 -13.02 41.44
N SER A 835 -6.15 -12.32 40.71
CA SER A 835 -6.54 -11.43 39.62
C SER A 835 -7.24 -12.18 38.49
N LEU A 836 -6.71 -13.32 38.06
CA LEU A 836 -7.30 -14.16 37.00
C LEU A 836 -8.61 -14.82 37.44
N SER A 837 -8.71 -15.25 38.70
CA SER A 837 -9.96 -15.77 39.28
C SER A 837 -11.08 -14.72 39.20
N SER A 838 -10.77 -13.44 39.48
CA SER A 838 -11.72 -12.35 39.32
C SER A 838 -12.15 -12.09 37.86
N VAL A 839 -11.30 -12.44 36.88
CA VAL A 839 -11.66 -12.41 35.44
C VAL A 839 -12.60 -13.56 35.11
N LEU A 840 -12.33 -14.78 35.59
CA LEU A 840 -13.18 -15.96 35.37
C LEU A 840 -14.56 -15.85 36.04
N LEU A 841 -14.66 -15.11 37.16
CA LEU A 841 -15.93 -14.79 37.83
C LEU A 841 -16.79 -13.78 37.05
N SER A 842 -16.18 -12.95 36.22
CA SER A 842 -16.89 -11.92 35.45
C SER A 842 -17.88 -12.55 34.47
N SER A 843 -19.10 -12.00 34.40
CA SER A 843 -20.11 -12.42 33.41
C SER A 843 -19.69 -12.19 31.97
N ASN A 844 -18.67 -11.36 31.74
CA ASN A 844 -18.16 -11.02 30.41
C ASN A 844 -17.00 -11.94 29.96
N SER A 845 -16.60 -12.92 30.78
CA SER A 845 -15.47 -13.78 30.45
C SER A 845 -15.79 -14.71 29.28
N VAL A 846 -15.03 -14.59 28.20
CA VAL A 846 -15.09 -15.48 27.03
C VAL A 846 -13.85 -16.38 26.89
N LEU A 847 -12.97 -16.37 27.90
CA LEU A 847 -11.70 -17.08 27.88
C LEU A 847 -11.93 -18.59 27.82
N ARG A 848 -11.30 -19.26 26.85
CA ARG A 848 -11.39 -20.71 26.57
C ARG A 848 -10.10 -21.45 26.89
N GLU A 849 -8.94 -20.80 26.71
CA GLU A 849 -7.62 -21.37 27.01
C GLU A 849 -6.80 -20.38 27.84
N LEU A 850 -6.26 -20.86 28.95
CA LEU A 850 -5.35 -20.12 29.82
C LEU A 850 -4.11 -20.97 30.10
N ASP A 851 -2.94 -20.46 29.75
CA ASP A 851 -1.65 -21.10 30.02
C ASP A 851 -0.87 -20.33 31.08
N LEU A 852 -0.61 -20.96 32.22
CA LEU A 852 0.16 -20.43 33.35
C LEU A 852 1.37 -21.31 33.68
N SER A 853 1.77 -22.18 32.76
CA SER A 853 2.86 -23.13 32.98
C SER A 853 4.17 -22.45 33.37
N ASN A 854 5.04 -23.14 34.09
CA ASN A 854 6.35 -22.66 34.52
C ASN A 854 6.31 -21.35 35.33
N ASN A 855 5.32 -21.19 36.21
CA ASN A 855 5.24 -20.12 37.21
C ASN A 855 5.19 -20.70 38.64
N ASP A 856 5.57 -19.90 39.64
CA ASP A 856 5.56 -20.30 41.06
C ASP A 856 4.22 -19.97 41.72
N LEU A 857 3.15 -20.59 41.22
CA LEU A 857 1.78 -20.29 41.65
C LEU A 857 1.47 -20.80 43.08
N GLN A 858 2.20 -21.83 43.54
CA GLN A 858 1.96 -22.56 44.79
C GLN A 858 0.54 -23.15 44.91
N ASP A 859 0.31 -24.01 45.91
CA ASP A 859 -1.02 -24.58 46.18
C ASP A 859 -2.07 -23.49 46.48
N SER A 860 -1.63 -22.39 47.09
CA SER A 860 -2.45 -21.22 47.39
C SER A 860 -2.99 -20.55 46.12
N GLY A 861 -2.20 -20.46 45.04
CA GLY A 861 -2.64 -19.93 43.75
C GLY A 861 -3.64 -20.86 43.04
N VAL A 862 -3.39 -22.17 43.06
CA VAL A 862 -4.32 -23.16 42.49
C VAL A 862 -5.67 -23.12 43.21
N LYS A 863 -5.67 -22.95 44.53
CA LYS A 863 -6.89 -22.78 45.33
C LYS A 863 -7.67 -21.53 44.91
N LEU A 864 -7.00 -20.39 44.71
CA LEU A 864 -7.63 -19.14 44.25
C LEU A 864 -8.25 -19.28 42.85
N LEU A 865 -7.58 -19.97 41.93
CA LEU A 865 -8.13 -20.25 40.59
C LEU A 865 -9.34 -21.20 40.64
N SER A 866 -9.33 -22.19 41.53
CA SER A 866 -10.45 -23.13 41.72
C SER A 866 -11.77 -22.41 41.99
N ASP A 867 -11.75 -21.31 42.74
CA ASP A 867 -12.95 -20.53 43.04
C ASP A 867 -13.50 -19.80 41.82
N GLY A 868 -12.65 -19.34 40.91
CA GLY A 868 -13.06 -18.76 39.63
C GLY A 868 -13.59 -19.80 38.65
N LEU A 869 -13.01 -21.01 38.64
CA LEU A 869 -13.45 -22.12 37.79
C LEU A 869 -14.83 -22.67 38.17
N LYS A 870 -15.22 -22.58 39.45
CA LYS A 870 -16.56 -22.97 39.93
C LYS A 870 -17.67 -22.00 39.49
N SER A 871 -17.31 -20.84 38.95
CA SER A 871 -18.27 -19.85 38.46
C SER A 871 -19.16 -20.45 37.36
N PRO A 872 -20.49 -20.27 37.41
CA PRO A 872 -21.37 -20.69 36.32
C PRO A 872 -21.14 -19.91 35.01
N ASN A 873 -20.43 -18.78 35.09
CA ASN A 873 -20.06 -17.95 33.94
C ASN A 873 -18.70 -18.34 33.34
N CYS A 874 -17.94 -19.24 33.97
CA CYS A 874 -16.64 -19.65 33.47
C CYS A 874 -16.79 -20.45 32.17
N GLN A 875 -16.15 -19.99 31.09
CA GLN A 875 -16.15 -20.68 29.79
C GLN A 875 -14.84 -21.41 29.51
N LEU A 876 -13.92 -21.45 30.47
CA LEU A 876 -12.58 -21.99 30.29
C LEU A 876 -12.63 -23.49 30.01
N GLU A 877 -12.00 -23.92 28.92
CA GLU A 877 -11.96 -25.32 28.47
C GLU A 877 -10.58 -25.95 28.66
N ILE A 878 -9.52 -25.14 28.59
CA ILE A 878 -8.14 -25.57 28.81
C ILE A 878 -7.52 -24.65 29.84
N LEU A 879 -7.01 -25.24 30.93
CA LEU A 879 -6.08 -24.61 31.85
C LEU A 879 -4.80 -25.42 31.83
N ARG A 880 -3.68 -24.79 31.49
CA ARG A 880 -2.34 -25.39 31.61
C ARG A 880 -1.63 -24.76 32.79
N PHE A 881 -1.14 -25.60 33.69
CA PHE A 881 -0.29 -25.21 34.79
C PHE A 881 0.67 -26.38 35.04
N GLU A 882 1.96 -26.09 34.99
CA GLU A 882 3.04 -27.01 35.32
C GLU A 882 3.96 -26.23 36.23
N SER A 883 4.15 -26.70 37.46
CA SER A 883 4.97 -26.03 38.45
C SER A 883 6.16 -26.93 38.80
N PRO A 884 7.39 -26.41 38.86
CA PRO A 884 8.56 -27.24 39.15
C PRO A 884 8.59 -27.87 40.56
N ASN A 885 7.64 -27.55 41.47
CA ASN A 885 7.73 -27.89 42.90
C ASN A 885 6.43 -28.39 43.58
N ILE A 886 5.52 -29.13 42.92
CA ILE A 886 4.42 -29.78 43.66
C ILE A 886 4.90 -31.13 44.22
N HIS A 887 5.24 -31.14 45.52
CA HIS A 887 5.45 -32.37 46.28
C HIS A 887 4.14 -33.16 46.38
N SER A 888 4.16 -34.39 45.88
CA SER A 888 3.05 -35.33 45.89
C SER A 888 2.85 -35.97 47.27
N ASP A 889 2.36 -35.19 48.25
CA ASP A 889 1.84 -35.75 49.50
C ASP A 889 0.31 -35.69 49.44
N HIS A 890 -0.30 -36.65 48.74
CA HIS A 890 -1.63 -37.23 49.00
C HIS A 890 -2.09 -38.02 47.77
N LEU A 891 -1.60 -39.26 47.63
CA LEU A 891 -2.41 -40.42 47.24
C LEU A 891 -1.56 -41.69 47.39
N SER A 892 -1.98 -42.49 48.36
CA SER A 892 -1.37 -43.69 48.90
C SER A 892 -1.48 -44.93 47.99
N THR A 893 -0.38 -45.71 47.95
CA THR A 893 -0.25 -47.19 47.87
C THR A 893 -0.74 -47.92 46.61
N GLN A 894 -0.10 -48.94 46.02
CA GLN A 894 1.22 -49.59 46.04
C GLN A 894 1.23 -50.63 44.86
N PRO A 895 2.35 -51.32 44.52
CA PRO A 895 2.72 -51.71 43.16
C PRO A 895 2.39 -53.17 42.78
N LEU A 896 2.35 -53.50 41.48
CA LEU A 896 2.46 -54.89 40.98
C LEU A 896 3.15 -54.95 39.60
N THR A 897 4.38 -55.46 39.63
CA THR A 897 5.11 -56.32 38.67
C THR A 897 4.58 -56.48 37.23
N SER A 898 5.48 -56.24 36.27
CA SER A 898 5.43 -56.80 34.92
C SER A 898 5.58 -58.33 34.93
N PRO A 899 4.91 -59.06 34.00
CA PRO A 899 5.69 -59.63 32.90
C PRO A 899 4.96 -59.82 31.55
N ALA A 900 5.80 -59.92 30.51
CA ALA A 900 5.67 -60.66 29.24
C ALA A 900 4.56 -60.29 28.21
N ILE A 901 5.05 -59.99 27.00
CA ILE A 901 4.31 -59.88 25.74
C ILE A 901 4.00 -61.28 25.19
N PRO A 902 2.77 -61.50 24.67
CA PRO A 902 2.57 -62.38 23.52
C PRO A 902 1.95 -61.63 22.32
N LEU A 903 2.45 -61.95 21.13
CA LEU A 903 1.84 -61.65 19.83
C LEU A 903 0.42 -62.25 19.75
N SER A 904 -0.59 -61.46 19.35
CA SER A 904 -1.58 -61.83 18.30
C SER A 904 -2.77 -60.85 18.20
N THR A 905 -3.22 -60.66 16.95
CA THR A 905 -4.41 -59.95 16.43
C THR A 905 -4.42 -58.41 16.42
N PRO A 906 -4.85 -57.77 15.30
CA PRO A 906 -5.01 -56.32 15.24
C PRO A 906 -6.12 -55.89 16.21
N PRO A 907 -5.99 -54.75 16.90
CA PRO A 907 -7.00 -54.31 17.84
C PRO A 907 -8.26 -53.95 17.06
N ALA A 908 -9.37 -54.63 17.37
CA ALA A 908 -10.69 -54.09 17.09
C ALA A 908 -10.76 -52.72 17.79
N LEU A 909 -10.92 -51.65 17.01
CA LEU A 909 -11.15 -50.29 17.52
C LEU A 909 -12.40 -50.31 18.42
N GLN A 910 -12.20 -50.32 19.74
CA GLN A 910 -13.28 -50.04 20.68
C GLN A 910 -13.61 -48.55 20.58
N ILE A 911 -14.67 -48.25 19.83
CA ILE A 911 -15.24 -46.91 19.76
C ILE A 911 -15.85 -46.60 21.13
N CYS A 912 -15.39 -45.55 21.79
CA CYS A 912 -15.90 -45.08 23.07
C CYS A 912 -17.42 -44.81 23.00
N ASP A 913 -18.19 -45.29 23.99
CA ASP A 913 -19.66 -45.18 24.03
C ASP A 913 -20.19 -43.74 23.90
N ASP A 914 -19.40 -42.75 24.33
CA ASP A 914 -19.71 -41.33 24.23
C ASP A 914 -19.76 -40.86 22.77
N VAL A 915 -18.89 -41.39 21.91
CA VAL A 915 -18.87 -41.09 20.46
C VAL A 915 -20.15 -41.61 19.80
N HIS A 916 -20.57 -42.83 20.14
CA HIS A 916 -21.83 -43.39 19.66
C HIS A 916 -23.07 -42.61 20.14
N GLN A 917 -23.05 -42.10 21.38
CA GLN A 917 -24.10 -41.21 21.89
C GLN A 917 -24.17 -39.88 21.15
N VAL A 918 -23.03 -39.26 20.83
CA VAL A 918 -22.94 -38.00 20.07
C VAL A 918 -23.43 -38.19 18.63
N PHE A 919 -23.10 -39.32 17.99
CA PHE A 919 -23.63 -39.65 16.67
C PHE A 919 -25.15 -39.86 16.66
N ARG A 920 -25.73 -40.45 17.70
CA ARG A 920 -27.19 -40.64 17.84
C ARG A 920 -27.96 -39.33 18.08
N LYS A 921 -27.36 -38.34 18.76
CA LYS A 921 -28.01 -37.05 19.11
C LYS A 921 -27.97 -36.01 17.98
N ASN A 922 -27.31 -36.28 16.85
CA ASN A 922 -27.07 -35.29 15.79
C ASN A 922 -28.27 -35.09 14.84
N LYS A 923 -28.72 -33.84 14.66
CA LYS A 923 -29.81 -33.49 13.74
C LYS A 923 -29.31 -33.51 12.29
N ARG A 924 -29.76 -34.49 11.49
CA ARG A 924 -29.44 -34.73 10.05
C ARG A 924 -29.68 -33.54 9.07
N ARG A 925 -30.11 -32.37 9.54
CA ARG A 925 -30.49 -31.19 8.71
C ARG A 925 -29.41 -30.11 8.54
N LYS A 926 -28.25 -30.22 9.21
CA LYS A 926 -27.09 -29.33 8.95
C LYS A 926 -26.09 -30.07 8.06
N ALA A 927 -25.61 -29.41 7.00
CA ALA A 927 -24.79 -30.00 5.94
C ALA A 927 -23.61 -30.80 6.53
N PRO A 928 -23.67 -32.14 6.52
CA PRO A 928 -22.53 -32.96 6.88
C PRO A 928 -21.53 -32.93 5.73
N GLY A 929 -20.27 -33.26 6.02
CA GLY A 929 -19.35 -33.69 4.97
C GLY A 929 -19.92 -34.91 4.20
N PRO A 930 -19.28 -35.35 3.10
CA PRO A 930 -19.74 -36.48 2.29
C PRO A 930 -20.04 -37.75 3.11
N ASP A 931 -19.46 -37.89 4.30
CA ASP A 931 -19.54 -39.08 5.16
C ASP A 931 -20.59 -38.95 6.29
N GLY A 932 -21.43 -37.92 6.30
CA GLY A 932 -22.51 -37.77 7.29
C GLY A 932 -22.07 -37.21 8.65
N VAL A 933 -20.78 -36.93 8.84
CA VAL A 933 -20.21 -36.35 10.07
C VAL A 933 -20.33 -34.82 10.04
N THR A 934 -20.88 -34.24 11.10
CA THR A 934 -20.98 -32.77 11.21
C THR A 934 -19.64 -32.18 11.68
N PRO A 935 -19.28 -30.96 11.25
CA PRO A 935 -18.07 -30.28 11.75
C PRO A 935 -18.04 -30.13 13.28
N ALA A 936 -19.21 -30.07 13.92
CA ALA A 936 -19.33 -30.06 15.38
C ALA A 936 -18.89 -31.39 16.01
N CYS A 937 -19.21 -32.53 15.38
CA CYS A 937 -18.78 -33.84 15.84
C CYS A 937 -17.25 -34.01 15.73
N LEU A 938 -16.65 -33.55 14.62
CA LEU A 938 -15.19 -33.55 14.44
C LEU A 938 -14.47 -32.69 15.48
N LYS A 939 -15.06 -31.54 15.85
CA LYS A 939 -14.52 -30.69 16.93
C LYS A 939 -14.67 -31.30 18.31
N THR A 940 -15.78 -32.00 18.57
CA THR A 940 -16.09 -32.58 19.89
C THR A 940 -15.23 -33.80 20.19
N CYS A 941 -14.95 -34.62 19.19
CA CYS A 941 -14.09 -35.82 19.33
C CYS A 941 -12.64 -35.56 18.90
N ALA A 942 -12.20 -34.30 18.82
CA ALA A 942 -10.92 -33.94 18.21
C ALA A 942 -9.70 -34.52 18.95
N ASP A 943 -9.79 -34.67 20.27
CA ASP A 943 -8.82 -35.34 21.13
C ASP A 943 -8.67 -36.83 20.81
N GLN A 944 -9.78 -37.53 20.59
CA GLN A 944 -9.82 -38.95 20.25
C GLN A 944 -9.47 -39.20 18.78
N LEU A 945 -9.81 -38.26 17.90
CA LEU A 945 -9.59 -38.35 16.46
C LEU A 945 -8.18 -37.93 16.04
N ALA A 946 -7.48 -37.05 16.77
CA ALA A 946 -6.14 -36.59 16.37
C ALA A 946 -5.12 -37.73 16.27
N PRO A 947 -5.02 -38.67 17.24
CA PRO A 947 -4.18 -39.86 17.09
C PRO A 947 -4.61 -40.74 15.91
N ILE A 948 -5.91 -40.89 15.69
CA ILE A 948 -6.47 -41.70 14.59
C ILE A 948 -6.13 -41.06 13.24
N PHE A 949 -6.30 -39.75 13.06
CA PHE A 949 -5.92 -39.07 11.83
C PHE A 949 -4.41 -39.08 11.60
N SER A 950 -3.58 -39.06 12.65
CA SER A 950 -2.13 -39.27 12.50
C SER A 950 -1.83 -40.65 11.93
N GLN A 951 -2.58 -41.69 12.33
CA GLN A 951 -2.48 -43.02 11.73
C GLN A 951 -3.08 -43.10 10.32
N VAL A 952 -4.13 -42.34 10.01
CA VAL A 952 -4.73 -42.30 8.66
C VAL A 952 -3.84 -41.56 7.67
N PHE A 953 -3.24 -40.42 8.06
CA PHE A 953 -2.31 -39.71 7.19
C PHE A 953 -0.99 -40.46 7.00
N ASN A 954 -0.59 -41.32 7.95
CA ASN A 954 0.48 -42.32 7.75
C ASN A 954 0.20 -43.30 6.60
N ARG A 955 -1.06 -43.50 6.23
CA ARG A 955 -1.52 -44.36 5.12
C ARG A 955 -1.90 -43.56 3.87
N SER A 956 -1.61 -42.26 3.81
CA SER A 956 -1.90 -41.44 2.63
C SER A 956 -0.93 -41.80 1.50
N LEU A 957 -1.46 -42.53 0.51
CA LEU A 957 -0.75 -43.17 -0.61
C LEU A 957 0.28 -44.17 -0.08
N ASP A 958 -0.02 -45.48 -0.03
CA ASP A 958 0.84 -46.51 0.60
C ASP A 958 2.14 -46.84 -0.18
N ILE A 959 2.91 -45.82 -0.56
CA ILE A 959 4.21 -45.96 -1.23
C ILE A 959 5.24 -46.52 -0.23
N ILE A 960 5.91 -47.61 -0.59
CA ILE A 960 7.08 -48.08 0.15
C ILE A 960 8.35 -47.50 -0.50
N PRO A 961 9.16 -46.68 0.20
CA PRO A 961 10.33 -46.01 -0.37
C PRO A 961 11.34 -46.96 -1.03
N THR A 962 11.60 -48.11 -0.43
CA THR A 962 12.54 -49.12 -0.96
C THR A 962 12.03 -49.79 -2.25
N ALA A 963 10.73 -50.08 -2.31
CA ALA A 963 10.10 -50.62 -3.52
C ALA A 963 10.05 -49.56 -4.64
N LEU A 964 9.75 -48.30 -4.30
CA LEU A 964 9.82 -47.19 -5.26
C LEU A 964 11.23 -47.00 -5.81
N GLN A 965 12.26 -47.06 -4.96
CA GLN A 965 13.65 -46.96 -5.39
C GLN A 965 14.01 -48.02 -6.44
N THR A 966 13.51 -49.25 -6.28
CA THR A 966 13.74 -50.34 -7.23
C THR A 966 13.05 -50.04 -8.57
N LYS A 967 11.79 -49.58 -8.54
CA LYS A 967 11.04 -49.19 -9.74
C LYS A 967 11.67 -47.99 -10.47
N LEU A 968 12.13 -46.97 -9.75
CA LEU A 968 12.85 -45.83 -10.33
C LEU A 968 14.16 -46.25 -11.00
N THR A 969 14.88 -47.20 -10.40
CA THR A 969 16.09 -47.78 -10.99
C THR A 969 15.77 -48.52 -12.29
N GLN A 970 14.67 -49.28 -12.34
CA GLN A 970 14.20 -49.95 -13.58
C GLN A 970 13.79 -48.95 -14.67
N LEU A 971 13.27 -47.77 -14.28
CA LEU A 971 12.96 -46.66 -15.19
C LEU A 971 14.21 -45.85 -15.61
N SER A 972 15.41 -46.31 -15.29
CA SER A 972 16.69 -45.63 -15.61
C SER A 972 16.82 -44.23 -15.02
N VAL A 973 16.18 -43.97 -13.86
CA VAL A 973 16.37 -42.73 -13.10
C VAL A 973 17.77 -42.72 -12.47
N PRO A 974 18.52 -41.59 -12.54
CA PRO A 974 19.85 -41.48 -11.95
C PRO A 974 19.87 -41.86 -10.46
N SER A 975 20.89 -42.62 -10.05
CA SER A 975 21.04 -43.12 -8.67
C SER A 975 21.03 -42.01 -7.61
N SER A 976 21.61 -40.84 -7.92
CA SER A 976 21.58 -39.66 -7.05
C SER A 976 20.15 -39.15 -6.80
N ILE A 977 19.29 -39.17 -7.81
CA ILE A 977 17.88 -38.78 -7.70
C ILE A 977 17.11 -39.86 -6.93
N CYS A 978 17.36 -41.14 -7.19
CA CYS A 978 16.76 -42.23 -6.43
C CYS A 978 17.08 -42.14 -4.93
N GLN A 979 18.33 -41.83 -4.56
CA GLN A 979 18.76 -41.65 -3.18
C GLN A 979 18.12 -40.41 -2.53
N TRP A 980 18.01 -39.31 -3.28
CA TRP A 980 17.32 -38.11 -2.80
C TRP A 980 15.83 -38.37 -2.55
N ILE A 981 15.14 -39.04 -3.47
CA ILE A 981 13.72 -39.42 -3.30
C ILE A 981 13.56 -40.38 -2.12
N THR A 982 14.47 -41.34 -1.96
CA THR A 982 14.43 -42.28 -0.82
C THR A 982 14.58 -41.53 0.50
N SER A 983 15.59 -40.65 0.61
CA SER A 983 15.82 -39.79 1.79
C SER A 983 14.61 -38.90 2.09
N PHE A 984 14.00 -38.32 1.04
CA PHE A 984 12.81 -37.49 1.16
C PHE A 984 11.61 -38.25 1.74
N LEU A 985 11.47 -39.55 1.48
CA LEU A 985 10.32 -40.33 1.91
C LEU A 985 10.53 -41.07 3.25
N THR A 986 11.77 -41.23 3.71
CA THR A 986 12.14 -41.94 4.95
C THR A 986 12.34 -41.00 6.15
N ASP A 987 12.14 -41.52 7.36
CA ASP A 987 12.36 -40.89 8.67
C ASP A 987 11.70 -39.52 8.86
N ARG A 988 10.60 -39.29 8.14
CA ARG A 988 9.81 -38.06 8.25
C ARG A 988 9.03 -38.06 9.56
N GLN A 989 9.13 -36.99 10.33
CA GLN A 989 8.28 -36.79 11.51
C GLN A 989 6.96 -36.13 11.09
N GLN A 990 5.84 -36.69 11.54
CA GLN A 990 4.52 -36.07 11.36
C GLN A 990 3.72 -36.02 12.66
N LEU A 991 2.88 -35.00 12.76
CA LEU A 991 1.89 -34.82 13.81
C LEU A 991 0.63 -34.20 13.21
N VAL A 992 -0.53 -34.49 13.79
CA VAL A 992 -1.82 -33.99 13.33
C VAL A 992 -2.42 -33.07 14.36
N ARG A 993 -2.84 -31.88 13.93
CA ARG A 993 -3.58 -30.93 14.76
C ARG A 993 -5.05 -30.87 14.34
N LEU A 994 -5.94 -31.26 15.23
CA LEU A 994 -7.38 -31.05 15.10
C LEU A 994 -7.83 -29.99 16.10
N GLY A 995 -8.05 -28.77 15.61
CA GLY A 995 -8.33 -27.62 16.48
C GLY A 995 -7.16 -27.39 17.44
N LYS A 996 -7.39 -27.59 18.74
CA LYS A 996 -6.40 -27.40 19.82
C LYS A 996 -5.63 -28.67 20.19
N PHE A 997 -6.04 -29.84 19.68
CA PHE A 997 -5.45 -31.12 20.05
C PHE A 997 -4.39 -31.54 19.02
N MET A 998 -3.23 -31.96 19.51
CA MET A 998 -2.16 -32.52 18.68
C MET A 998 -1.99 -34.00 18.99
N SER A 999 -1.78 -34.81 17.95
CA SER A 999 -1.31 -36.17 18.13
C SER A 999 0.15 -36.19 18.61
N ASN A 1000 0.59 -37.33 19.13
CA ASN A 1000 2.01 -37.59 19.30
C ASN A 1000 2.73 -37.53 17.95
N SER A 1001 4.01 -37.15 17.97
CA SER A 1001 4.88 -37.25 16.80
C SER A 1001 5.05 -38.72 16.44
N CYS A 1002 4.92 -39.04 15.15
CA CYS A 1002 5.23 -40.36 14.63
C CYS A 1002 6.21 -40.25 13.46
N SER A 1003 7.19 -41.15 13.42
CA SER A 1003 8.08 -41.30 12.28
C SER A 1003 7.38 -42.09 11.18
N THR A 1004 7.47 -41.62 9.94
CA THR A 1004 6.81 -42.22 8.79
C THR A 1004 7.85 -42.68 7.79
N ASN A 1005 7.83 -43.98 7.52
CA ASN A 1005 8.65 -44.64 6.51
C ASN A 1005 7.79 -45.22 5.37
N THR A 1006 6.54 -44.79 5.30
CA THR A 1006 5.55 -45.19 4.31
C THR A 1006 4.79 -43.97 3.81
N GLY A 1007 4.40 -44.05 2.55
CA GLY A 1007 3.66 -43.05 1.81
C GLY A 1007 4.39 -41.77 1.49
N ALA A 1008 3.65 -40.85 0.87
CA ALA A 1008 4.17 -39.57 0.40
C ALA A 1008 3.50 -38.41 1.14
N PRO A 1009 4.21 -37.29 1.40
CA PRO A 1009 3.64 -36.17 2.15
C PRO A 1009 2.38 -35.61 1.48
N GLN A 1010 1.29 -35.49 2.25
CA GLN A 1010 0.03 -34.93 1.73
C GLN A 1010 0.22 -33.43 1.40
N GLY A 1011 -0.25 -33.00 0.23
CA GLY A 1011 -0.10 -31.61 -0.24
C GLY A 1011 1.25 -31.28 -0.90
N CYS A 1012 2.19 -32.23 -0.92
CA CYS A 1012 3.42 -32.10 -1.69
C CYS A 1012 3.14 -32.28 -3.19
N VAL A 1013 3.73 -31.40 -4.01
CA VAL A 1013 3.59 -31.40 -5.48
C VAL A 1013 4.18 -32.68 -6.10
N LEU A 1014 5.19 -33.29 -5.46
CA LEU A 1014 5.81 -34.53 -5.93
C LEU A 1014 4.98 -35.78 -5.61
N SER A 1015 4.16 -35.79 -4.56
CA SER A 1015 3.45 -37.00 -4.13
C SER A 1015 2.59 -37.66 -5.22
N PRO A 1016 1.79 -36.93 -6.03
CA PRO A 1016 1.04 -37.54 -7.14
C PRO A 1016 1.94 -38.16 -8.22
N LEU A 1017 3.08 -37.52 -8.52
CA LEU A 1017 4.04 -38.04 -9.49
C LEU A 1017 4.71 -39.31 -8.96
N LEU A 1018 5.16 -39.30 -7.70
CA LEU A 1018 5.78 -40.47 -7.08
C LEU A 1018 4.82 -41.66 -7.00
N PHE A 1019 3.53 -41.41 -6.71
CA PHE A 1019 2.51 -42.46 -6.75
C PHE A 1019 2.25 -42.99 -8.17
N SER A 1020 2.23 -42.10 -9.18
CA SER A 1020 2.10 -42.50 -10.58
C SER A 1020 3.28 -43.37 -11.04
N LEU A 1021 4.50 -43.02 -10.61
CA LEU A 1021 5.71 -43.82 -10.85
C LEU A 1021 5.69 -45.14 -10.10
N TYR A 1022 5.20 -45.15 -8.86
CA TYR A 1022 5.07 -46.34 -8.01
C TYR A 1022 4.12 -47.39 -8.62
N THR A 1023 3.03 -46.93 -9.23
CA THR A 1023 2.01 -47.77 -9.85
C THR A 1023 2.18 -47.94 -11.36
N ASN A 1024 3.30 -47.48 -11.93
CA ASN A 1024 3.50 -47.44 -13.38
C ASN A 1024 3.47 -48.84 -14.01
N ASP A 1025 4.05 -49.83 -13.35
CA ASP A 1025 4.09 -51.25 -13.74
C ASP A 1025 2.79 -52.03 -13.47
N CYS A 1026 1.75 -51.36 -12.94
CA CYS A 1026 0.39 -51.91 -12.89
C CYS A 1026 -0.23 -51.81 -14.29
N THR A 1027 -0.18 -52.92 -15.03
CA THR A 1027 -0.67 -53.03 -16.41
C THR A 1027 -1.42 -54.34 -16.62
N SER A 1028 -2.44 -54.32 -17.48
CA SER A 1028 -3.16 -55.56 -17.86
C SER A 1028 -2.24 -56.50 -18.63
N LYS A 1029 -2.29 -57.80 -18.33
CA LYS A 1029 -1.55 -58.82 -19.10
C LYS A 1029 -2.39 -59.42 -20.22
N ASP A 1030 -3.71 -59.41 -20.09
CA ASP A 1030 -4.62 -59.88 -21.13
C ASP A 1030 -5.02 -58.74 -22.09
N PRO A 1031 -4.85 -58.89 -23.42
CA PRO A 1031 -5.21 -57.87 -24.40
C PRO A 1031 -6.73 -57.61 -24.51
N SER A 1032 -7.58 -58.52 -24.03
CA SER A 1032 -9.04 -58.38 -23.99
C SER A 1032 -9.54 -57.56 -22.80
N VAL A 1033 -8.66 -57.30 -21.81
CA VAL A 1033 -8.96 -56.50 -20.62
C VAL A 1033 -8.18 -55.20 -20.66
N LYS A 1034 -8.88 -54.07 -20.50
CA LYS A 1034 -8.28 -52.73 -20.43
C LYS A 1034 -8.19 -52.27 -18.98
N LEU A 1035 -7.00 -51.88 -18.55
CA LEU A 1035 -6.76 -51.25 -17.26
C LEU A 1035 -6.57 -49.74 -17.47
N LEU A 1036 -7.52 -48.95 -16.97
CA LEU A 1036 -7.49 -47.49 -17.00
C LEU A 1036 -7.07 -46.96 -15.62
N LYS A 1037 -6.13 -46.02 -15.59
CA LYS A 1037 -5.65 -45.36 -14.37
C LYS A 1037 -5.87 -43.86 -14.47
N PHE A 1038 -6.39 -43.25 -13.42
CA PHE A 1038 -6.43 -41.80 -13.25
C PHE A 1038 -6.09 -41.45 -11.80
N ALA A 1039 -4.87 -40.98 -11.57
CA ALA A 1039 -4.31 -40.83 -10.22
C ALA A 1039 -4.43 -42.14 -9.42
N ASP A 1040 -5.19 -42.16 -8.32
CA ASP A 1040 -5.46 -43.32 -7.46
C ASP A 1040 -6.67 -44.16 -7.92
N ASP A 1041 -7.52 -43.66 -8.82
CA ASP A 1041 -8.64 -44.41 -9.37
C ASP A 1041 -8.15 -45.40 -10.45
N THR A 1042 -8.43 -46.69 -10.26
CA THR A 1042 -8.16 -47.76 -11.25
C THR A 1042 -9.46 -48.42 -11.69
N THR A 1043 -9.62 -48.65 -12.99
CA THR A 1043 -10.80 -49.31 -13.57
C THR A 1043 -10.37 -50.39 -14.55
N LEU A 1044 -10.84 -51.61 -14.30
CA LEU A 1044 -10.72 -52.74 -15.23
C LEU A 1044 -11.97 -52.83 -16.09
N ILE A 1045 -11.79 -52.93 -17.39
CA ILE A 1045 -12.85 -53.11 -18.38
C ILE A 1045 -12.55 -54.38 -19.17
N GLY A 1046 -13.31 -55.44 -18.90
CA GLY A 1046 -13.25 -56.69 -19.66
C GLY A 1046 -14.44 -56.83 -20.60
N LEU A 1047 -14.24 -57.50 -21.74
CA LEU A 1047 -15.33 -57.89 -22.63
C LEU A 1047 -15.77 -59.31 -22.29
N ILE A 1048 -17.06 -59.50 -21.98
CA ILE A 1048 -17.65 -60.83 -21.78
C ILE A 1048 -18.10 -61.36 -23.14
N GLN A 1049 -17.50 -62.45 -23.62
CA GLN A 1049 -17.85 -63.08 -24.89
C GLN A 1049 -18.52 -64.43 -24.64
N ASP A 1050 -19.70 -64.67 -25.22
CA ASP A 1050 -20.44 -65.92 -25.09
C ASP A 1050 -20.69 -66.41 -23.65
N GLY A 1051 -20.68 -65.48 -22.69
CA GLY A 1051 -20.84 -65.77 -21.25
C GLY A 1051 -19.53 -66.16 -20.55
N ASP A 1052 -18.41 -66.17 -21.25
CA ASP A 1052 -17.08 -66.31 -20.68
C ASP A 1052 -16.55 -64.96 -20.17
N GLU A 1053 -16.24 -64.93 -18.88
CA GLU A 1053 -15.64 -63.80 -18.16
C GLU A 1053 -14.31 -64.20 -17.50
N SER A 1054 -13.76 -65.37 -17.84
CA SER A 1054 -12.56 -65.92 -17.22
C SER A 1054 -11.36 -64.98 -17.32
N ALA A 1055 -11.12 -64.39 -18.50
CA ALA A 1055 -10.05 -63.41 -18.71
C ALA A 1055 -10.20 -62.19 -17.79
N TYR A 1056 -11.41 -61.65 -17.65
CA TYR A 1056 -11.70 -60.54 -16.75
C TYR A 1056 -11.46 -60.92 -15.29
N ARG A 1057 -12.00 -62.06 -14.82
CA ARG A 1057 -11.82 -62.53 -13.44
C ARG A 1057 -10.37 -62.80 -13.10
N GLN A 1058 -9.62 -63.43 -14.02
CA GLN A 1058 -8.21 -63.71 -13.84
C GLN A 1058 -7.39 -62.42 -13.73
N GLU A 1059 -7.73 -61.38 -14.51
CA GLU A 1059 -7.07 -60.08 -14.41
C GLU A 1059 -7.41 -59.37 -13.09
N VAL A 1060 -8.64 -59.48 -12.58
CA VAL A 1060 -9.02 -58.97 -11.25
C VAL A 1060 -8.21 -59.66 -10.14
N GLU A 1061 -8.04 -60.98 -10.19
CA GLU A 1061 -7.22 -61.72 -9.23
C GLU A 1061 -5.74 -61.31 -9.32
N GLN A 1062 -5.20 -61.17 -10.52
CA GLN A 1062 -3.83 -60.70 -10.73
C GLN A 1062 -3.62 -59.28 -10.19
N LEU A 1063 -4.59 -58.38 -10.40
CA LEU A 1063 -4.54 -57.04 -9.84
C LEU A 1063 -4.54 -57.08 -8.31
N ALA A 1064 -5.37 -57.92 -7.69
CA ALA A 1064 -5.40 -58.09 -6.24
C ALA A 1064 -4.07 -58.61 -5.68
N VAL A 1065 -3.45 -59.58 -6.35
CA VAL A 1065 -2.11 -60.06 -6.00
C VAL A 1065 -1.07 -58.95 -6.16
N TRP A 1066 -1.09 -58.21 -7.28
CA TRP A 1066 -0.17 -57.10 -7.51
C TRP A 1066 -0.29 -56.01 -6.45
N CYS A 1067 -1.52 -55.63 -6.08
CA CYS A 1067 -1.78 -54.68 -5.00
C CYS A 1067 -1.18 -55.18 -3.68
N SER A 1068 -1.40 -56.46 -3.33
CA SER A 1068 -0.82 -57.05 -2.12
C SER A 1068 0.71 -57.04 -2.12
N LEU A 1069 1.36 -57.29 -3.26
CA LEU A 1069 2.83 -57.25 -3.39
C LEU A 1069 3.40 -55.83 -3.27
N ASN A 1070 2.62 -54.82 -3.63
CA ASN A 1070 2.99 -53.40 -3.54
C ASN A 1070 2.40 -52.72 -2.29
N ASN A 1071 1.93 -53.49 -1.30
CA ASN A 1071 1.38 -52.98 -0.04
C ASN A 1071 0.23 -51.96 -0.24
N LEU A 1072 -0.57 -52.16 -1.29
CA LEU A 1072 -1.79 -51.40 -1.56
C LEU A 1072 -2.99 -52.24 -1.11
N GLU A 1073 -3.76 -51.73 -0.15
CA GLU A 1073 -4.94 -52.43 0.37
C GLU A 1073 -6.18 -52.13 -0.51
N LEU A 1074 -6.77 -53.18 -1.11
CA LEU A 1074 -8.00 -53.03 -1.89
C LEU A 1074 -9.23 -52.94 -0.99
N ASN A 1075 -9.96 -51.83 -1.08
CA ASN A 1075 -11.20 -51.63 -0.35
C ASN A 1075 -12.40 -52.22 -1.10
N THR A 1076 -12.71 -53.49 -0.83
CA THR A 1076 -13.81 -54.23 -1.48
C THR A 1076 -15.20 -53.62 -1.23
N LEU A 1077 -15.40 -52.81 -0.18
CA LEU A 1077 -16.65 -52.11 0.09
C LEU A 1077 -16.85 -50.87 -0.80
N LYS A 1078 -15.76 -50.25 -1.26
CA LYS A 1078 -15.79 -49.11 -2.19
C LYS A 1078 -15.68 -49.55 -3.65
N THR A 1079 -15.11 -50.72 -3.90
CA THR A 1079 -15.10 -51.34 -5.22
C THR A 1079 -16.50 -51.79 -5.60
N VAL A 1080 -16.90 -51.45 -6.82
CA VAL A 1080 -18.20 -51.87 -7.39
C VAL A 1080 -17.97 -52.47 -8.76
N GLU A 1081 -18.84 -53.40 -9.13
CA GLU A 1081 -18.91 -53.97 -10.46
C GLU A 1081 -20.13 -53.39 -11.19
N MET A 1082 -19.96 -52.96 -12.44
CA MET A 1082 -21.10 -52.57 -13.28
C MET A 1082 -21.07 -53.40 -14.55
N ILE A 1083 -22.13 -54.17 -14.79
CA ILE A 1083 -22.27 -55.03 -15.95
C ILE A 1083 -23.13 -54.32 -16.98
N VAL A 1084 -22.61 -54.15 -18.19
CA VAL A 1084 -23.35 -53.57 -19.32
C VAL A 1084 -23.69 -54.71 -20.28
N ASP A 1085 -24.96 -55.14 -20.27
CA ASP A 1085 -25.46 -56.21 -21.12
C ASP A 1085 -26.82 -55.83 -21.74
N PHE A 1086 -26.85 -55.74 -23.07
CA PHE A 1086 -28.06 -55.39 -23.83
C PHE A 1086 -28.81 -56.63 -24.37
N ARG A 1087 -28.38 -57.84 -24.04
CA ARG A 1087 -29.09 -59.08 -24.41
C ARG A 1087 -30.44 -59.13 -23.68
N ARG A 1088 -31.47 -59.65 -24.35
CA ARG A 1088 -32.83 -59.77 -23.78
C ARG A 1088 -32.89 -60.73 -22.57
N ASN A 1089 -32.09 -61.79 -22.60
CA ASN A 1089 -31.97 -62.79 -21.54
C ASN A 1089 -30.47 -62.95 -21.21
N PRO A 1090 -29.90 -62.08 -20.37
CA PRO A 1090 -28.51 -62.19 -19.99
C PRO A 1090 -28.29 -63.45 -19.12
N PRO A 1091 -27.16 -64.16 -19.27
CA PRO A 1091 -26.80 -65.25 -18.38
C PRO A 1091 -26.61 -64.72 -16.95
N ALA A 1092 -27.02 -65.52 -15.95
CA ALA A 1092 -26.78 -65.19 -14.55
C ALA A 1092 -25.29 -65.37 -14.25
N LEU A 1093 -24.55 -64.27 -14.13
CA LEU A 1093 -23.14 -64.29 -13.79
C LEU A 1093 -22.98 -64.46 -12.26
N PRO A 1094 -22.03 -65.28 -11.80
CA PRO A 1094 -21.75 -65.40 -10.38
C PRO A 1094 -21.23 -64.07 -9.82
N PRO A 1095 -21.43 -63.77 -8.53
CA PRO A 1095 -20.88 -62.55 -7.94
C PRO A 1095 -19.36 -62.49 -8.07
N LEU A 1096 -18.80 -61.32 -8.36
CA LEU A 1096 -17.36 -61.10 -8.31
C LEU A 1096 -16.85 -61.17 -6.87
N THR A 1097 -15.76 -61.90 -6.65
CA THR A 1097 -15.13 -62.02 -5.33
C THR A 1097 -13.67 -61.59 -5.39
N ILE A 1098 -13.27 -60.71 -4.50
CA ILE A 1098 -11.88 -60.28 -4.32
C ILE A 1098 -11.48 -60.67 -2.90
N MET A 1099 -10.40 -61.46 -2.74
CA MET A 1099 -9.91 -61.91 -1.42
C MET A 1099 -11.03 -62.49 -0.53
N ASN A 1100 -11.87 -63.35 -1.09
CA ASN A 1100 -13.04 -63.98 -0.45
C ASN A 1100 -14.17 -63.01 0.01
N SER A 1101 -14.13 -61.75 -0.42
CA SER A 1101 -15.21 -60.76 -0.21
C SER A 1101 -15.98 -60.51 -1.49
N THR A 1102 -17.31 -60.53 -1.43
CA THR A 1102 -18.18 -60.25 -2.58
C THR A 1102 -18.20 -58.76 -2.91
N VAL A 1103 -17.98 -58.42 -4.18
CA VAL A 1103 -18.08 -57.06 -4.72
C VAL A 1103 -19.53 -56.77 -5.10
N ALA A 1104 -20.01 -55.55 -4.81
CA ALA A 1104 -21.37 -55.17 -5.12
C ALA A 1104 -21.54 -54.84 -6.60
N ALA A 1105 -22.50 -55.51 -7.27
CA ALA A 1105 -22.95 -55.13 -8.60
C ALA A 1105 -23.89 -53.91 -8.52
N VAL A 1106 -23.68 -52.90 -9.37
CA VAL A 1106 -24.43 -51.64 -9.36
C VAL A 1106 -25.01 -51.29 -10.72
N GLU A 1107 -26.17 -50.64 -10.72
CA GLU A 1107 -26.83 -50.19 -11.96
C GLU A 1107 -26.28 -48.85 -12.47
N SER A 1108 -25.65 -48.05 -11.60
CA SER A 1108 -24.97 -46.82 -11.98
C SER A 1108 -23.86 -46.49 -11.00
N PHE A 1109 -22.81 -45.82 -11.48
CA PHE A 1109 -21.69 -45.39 -10.65
C PHE A 1109 -21.12 -44.05 -11.12
N ARG A 1110 -20.45 -43.34 -10.21
CA ARG A 1110 -19.81 -42.06 -10.51
C ARG A 1110 -18.36 -42.28 -10.92
N PHE A 1111 -18.09 -42.24 -12.22
CA PHE A 1111 -16.74 -42.32 -12.77
C PHE A 1111 -16.18 -40.92 -13.02
N LEU A 1112 -15.06 -40.57 -12.36
CA LEU A 1112 -14.40 -39.27 -12.48
C LEU A 1112 -15.37 -38.08 -12.45
N GLY A 1113 -16.39 -38.14 -11.60
CA GLY A 1113 -17.42 -37.10 -11.44
C GLY A 1113 -18.55 -37.06 -12.48
N THR A 1114 -18.68 -38.07 -13.33
CA THR A 1114 -19.81 -38.29 -14.25
C THR A 1114 -20.55 -39.56 -13.85
N ILE A 1115 -21.88 -39.56 -13.80
CA ILE A 1115 -22.65 -40.76 -13.47
C ILE A 1115 -22.88 -41.56 -14.75
N ILE A 1116 -22.40 -42.80 -14.78
CA ILE A 1116 -22.61 -43.76 -15.88
C ILE A 1116 -23.59 -44.82 -15.38
N SER A 1117 -24.61 -45.13 -16.18
CA SER A 1117 -25.60 -46.17 -15.90
C SER A 1117 -25.34 -47.39 -16.78
N GLN A 1118 -25.73 -48.58 -16.31
CA GLN A 1118 -25.59 -49.86 -17.02
C GLN A 1118 -26.34 -49.87 -18.37
N ASP A 1119 -27.40 -49.07 -18.51
CA ASP A 1119 -28.17 -48.90 -19.73
C ASP A 1119 -27.64 -47.78 -20.64
N LEU A 1120 -26.51 -47.17 -20.25
CA LEU A 1120 -25.83 -46.05 -20.90
C LEU A 1120 -26.72 -44.81 -21.10
N LYS A 1121 -27.80 -44.68 -20.32
CA LYS A 1121 -28.59 -43.45 -20.25
C LYS A 1121 -27.96 -42.44 -19.28
N TRP A 1122 -28.17 -41.17 -19.60
CA TRP A 1122 -27.59 -40.03 -18.88
C TRP A 1122 -28.57 -39.28 -17.99
N ASP A 1123 -29.79 -39.78 -17.85
CA ASP A 1123 -30.84 -39.20 -17.01
C ASP A 1123 -30.38 -39.05 -15.56
N ASN A 1124 -29.80 -40.09 -14.95
CA ASN A 1124 -29.25 -40.02 -13.59
C ASN A 1124 -28.18 -38.92 -13.41
N HIS A 1125 -27.32 -38.73 -14.41
CA HIS A 1125 -26.30 -37.67 -14.39
C HIS A 1125 -26.91 -36.28 -14.55
N ILE A 1126 -27.84 -36.15 -15.50
CA ILE A 1126 -28.53 -34.88 -15.80
C ILE A 1126 -29.42 -34.46 -14.63
N ASP A 1127 -30.08 -35.39 -13.95
CA ASP A 1127 -30.82 -35.16 -12.70
C ASP A 1127 -29.93 -34.52 -11.64
N SER A 1128 -28.74 -35.07 -11.44
CA SER A 1128 -27.73 -34.55 -10.50
C SER A 1128 -27.27 -33.13 -10.89
N ILE A 1129 -27.00 -32.88 -12.18
CA ILE A 1129 -26.62 -31.55 -12.69
C ILE A 1129 -27.75 -30.54 -12.50
N VAL A 1130 -28.97 -30.87 -12.93
CA VAL A 1130 -30.13 -30.00 -12.85
C VAL A 1130 -30.44 -29.65 -11.40
N LYS A 1131 -30.41 -30.62 -10.49
CA LYS A 1131 -30.63 -30.40 -9.06
C LYS A 1131 -29.61 -29.42 -8.47
N LYS A 1132 -28.32 -29.56 -8.82
CA LYS A 1132 -27.27 -28.62 -8.39
C LYS A 1132 -27.47 -27.22 -8.97
N ALA A 1133 -27.83 -27.11 -10.24
CA ALA A 1133 -28.10 -25.82 -10.88
C ALA A 1133 -29.34 -25.14 -10.27
N GLN A 1134 -30.39 -25.90 -9.96
CA GLN A 1134 -31.60 -25.41 -9.28
C GLN A 1134 -31.32 -24.89 -7.87
N GLN A 1135 -30.47 -25.57 -7.09
CA GLN A 1135 -30.02 -25.06 -5.79
C GLN A 1135 -29.33 -23.70 -5.92
N ARG A 1136 -28.57 -23.48 -7.00
CA ARG A 1136 -27.85 -22.23 -7.26
C ARG A 1136 -28.74 -21.12 -7.82
N LEU A 1137 -29.84 -21.46 -8.50
CA LEU A 1137 -30.86 -20.49 -8.92
C LEU A 1137 -31.51 -19.75 -7.75
N TYR A 1138 -31.58 -20.38 -6.56
CA TYR A 1138 -32.06 -19.70 -5.36
C TYR A 1138 -31.21 -18.46 -5.02
N PHE A 1139 -29.89 -18.57 -5.11
CA PHE A 1139 -29.00 -17.42 -4.88
C PHE A 1139 -29.18 -16.35 -5.95
N LEU A 1140 -29.31 -16.74 -7.22
CA LEU A 1140 -29.60 -15.79 -8.30
C LEU A 1140 -30.91 -15.01 -8.04
N HIS A 1141 -31.93 -15.68 -7.51
CA HIS A 1141 -33.19 -15.05 -7.12
C HIS A 1141 -33.01 -14.08 -5.94
N GLN A 1142 -32.23 -14.45 -4.93
CA GLN A 1142 -31.90 -13.54 -3.83
C GLN A 1142 -31.14 -12.31 -4.31
N LEU A 1143 -30.13 -12.49 -5.17
CA LEU A 1143 -29.36 -11.39 -5.74
C LEU A 1143 -30.24 -10.43 -6.55
N ARG A 1144 -31.21 -10.95 -7.30
CA ARG A 1144 -32.21 -10.12 -7.98
C ARG A 1144 -33.06 -9.32 -7.00
N LYS A 1145 -33.45 -9.90 -5.86
CA LYS A 1145 -34.22 -9.22 -4.81
C LYS A 1145 -33.46 -8.06 -4.17
N PHE A 1146 -32.13 -8.10 -4.16
CA PHE A 1146 -31.26 -7.01 -3.72
C PHE A 1146 -31.04 -5.92 -4.79
N ASN A 1147 -31.80 -5.92 -5.88
CA ASN A 1147 -31.74 -4.93 -6.97
C ASN A 1147 -30.35 -4.82 -7.63
N LEU A 1148 -29.60 -5.92 -7.70
CA LEU A 1148 -28.30 -5.93 -8.38
C LEU A 1148 -28.44 -5.65 -9.89
N PRO A 1149 -27.47 -4.93 -10.48
CA PRO A 1149 -27.40 -4.69 -11.92
C PRO A 1149 -27.50 -5.98 -12.74
N GLN A 1150 -28.21 -5.89 -13.86
CA GLN A 1150 -28.46 -7.04 -14.74
C GLN A 1150 -27.17 -7.70 -15.25
N GLU A 1151 -26.13 -6.92 -15.50
CA GLU A 1151 -24.81 -7.43 -15.93
C GLU A 1151 -24.13 -8.27 -14.86
N LEU A 1152 -24.23 -7.89 -13.58
CA LEU A 1152 -23.69 -8.70 -12.48
C LEU A 1152 -24.46 -10.00 -12.31
N LEU A 1153 -25.78 -9.98 -12.52
CA LEU A 1153 -26.60 -11.19 -12.48
C LEU A 1153 -26.26 -12.15 -13.63
N LYS A 1154 -25.94 -11.63 -14.83
CA LYS A 1154 -25.44 -12.43 -15.95
C LYS A 1154 -24.07 -13.05 -15.64
N GLN A 1155 -23.14 -12.27 -15.06
CA GLN A 1155 -21.83 -12.77 -14.63
C GLN A 1155 -21.98 -13.87 -13.58
N PHE A 1156 -22.86 -13.69 -12.58
CA PHE A 1156 -23.15 -14.71 -11.58
C PHE A 1156 -23.71 -15.99 -12.21
N TYR A 1157 -24.65 -15.87 -13.16
CA TYR A 1157 -25.16 -17.02 -13.91
C TYR A 1157 -24.03 -17.76 -14.62
N SER A 1158 -23.16 -17.07 -15.37
CA SER A 1158 -22.08 -17.73 -16.12
C SER A 1158 -21.06 -18.41 -15.21
N ALA A 1159 -20.65 -17.76 -14.12
CA ALA A 1159 -19.66 -18.32 -13.20
C ALA A 1159 -20.21 -19.49 -12.37
N ILE A 1160 -21.46 -19.41 -11.91
CA ILE A 1160 -21.97 -20.29 -10.84
C ILE A 1160 -23.00 -21.31 -11.35
N ILE A 1161 -23.79 -21.00 -12.38
CA ILE A 1161 -24.89 -21.86 -12.85
C ILE A 1161 -24.53 -22.52 -14.18
N GLU A 1162 -24.09 -21.73 -15.16
CA GLU A 1162 -23.68 -22.22 -16.47
C GLU A 1162 -22.49 -23.19 -16.36
N SER A 1163 -21.51 -22.88 -15.51
CA SER A 1163 -20.37 -23.77 -15.24
C SER A 1163 -20.79 -25.18 -14.81
N VAL A 1164 -21.84 -25.31 -14.00
CA VAL A 1164 -22.40 -26.61 -13.58
C VAL A 1164 -23.09 -27.32 -14.74
N LEU A 1165 -23.88 -26.57 -15.50
CA LEU A 1165 -24.63 -27.10 -16.64
C LEU A 1165 -23.69 -27.58 -17.76
N CYS A 1166 -22.53 -26.97 -17.91
CA CYS A 1166 -21.54 -27.26 -18.95
C CYS A 1166 -20.40 -28.20 -18.47
N THR A 1167 -20.41 -28.64 -17.22
CA THR A 1167 -19.35 -29.51 -16.69
C THR A 1167 -19.32 -30.84 -17.45
N LYS A 1168 -18.16 -31.16 -18.07
CA LYS A 1168 -17.91 -32.41 -18.82
C LYS A 1168 -18.93 -32.68 -19.92
N ILE A 1169 -19.49 -31.62 -20.51
CA ILE A 1169 -20.60 -31.68 -21.45
C ILE A 1169 -20.30 -32.54 -22.70
N THR A 1170 -19.04 -32.61 -23.13
CA THR A 1170 -18.59 -33.43 -24.27
C THR A 1170 -18.80 -34.94 -24.08
N VAL A 1171 -18.90 -35.42 -22.83
CA VAL A 1171 -19.02 -36.85 -22.52
C VAL A 1171 -20.45 -37.35 -22.68
N TRP A 1172 -21.43 -36.57 -22.22
CA TRP A 1172 -22.80 -37.05 -22.01
C TRP A 1172 -23.86 -36.33 -22.86
N PHE A 1173 -23.58 -35.11 -23.32
CA PHE A 1173 -24.60 -34.28 -23.96
C PHE A 1173 -25.03 -34.83 -25.33
N GLY A 1174 -24.10 -35.38 -26.11
CA GLY A 1174 -24.39 -35.95 -27.44
C GLY A 1174 -25.33 -37.15 -27.39
N SER A 1175 -25.41 -37.84 -26.25
CA SER A 1175 -26.30 -38.99 -26.02
C SER A 1175 -27.47 -38.67 -25.09
N ALA A 1176 -27.69 -37.40 -24.74
CA ALA A 1176 -28.80 -36.97 -23.90
C ALA A 1176 -30.13 -37.04 -24.68
N THR A 1177 -31.20 -37.50 -24.03
CA THR A 1177 -32.49 -37.59 -24.72
C THR A 1177 -33.09 -36.20 -24.97
N LYS A 1178 -34.05 -36.11 -25.91
CA LYS A 1178 -34.83 -34.88 -26.12
C LYS A 1178 -35.51 -34.40 -24.84
N SER A 1179 -35.90 -35.31 -23.94
CA SER A 1179 -36.50 -34.97 -22.64
C SER A 1179 -35.47 -34.28 -21.73
N ASP A 1180 -34.26 -34.82 -21.68
CA ASP A 1180 -33.18 -34.29 -20.83
C ASP A 1180 -32.69 -32.92 -21.28
N ILE A 1181 -32.52 -32.73 -22.59
CA ILE A 1181 -32.16 -31.43 -23.16
C ILE A 1181 -33.23 -30.38 -22.81
N ARG A 1182 -34.52 -30.73 -22.86
CA ARG A 1182 -35.60 -29.81 -22.43
C ARG A 1182 -35.47 -29.45 -20.96
N ARG A 1183 -35.10 -30.40 -20.09
CA ARG A 1183 -34.93 -30.15 -18.64
C ARG A 1183 -33.78 -29.18 -18.38
N LEU A 1184 -32.64 -29.35 -19.05
CA LEU A 1184 -31.51 -28.41 -18.99
C LEU A 1184 -31.90 -27.01 -19.48
N GLN A 1185 -32.60 -26.93 -20.62
CA GLN A 1185 -33.07 -25.65 -21.16
C GLN A 1185 -34.08 -24.96 -20.24
N ARG A 1186 -34.95 -25.69 -19.54
CA ARG A 1186 -35.89 -25.10 -18.56
C ARG A 1186 -35.14 -24.39 -17.43
N THR A 1187 -34.01 -24.92 -16.98
CA THR A 1187 -33.16 -24.28 -15.96
C THR A 1187 -32.61 -22.94 -16.47
N VAL A 1188 -32.09 -22.91 -17.70
CA VAL A 1188 -31.61 -21.66 -18.33
C VAL A 1188 -32.73 -20.65 -18.50
N ARG A 1189 -33.91 -21.06 -19.01
CA ARG A 1189 -35.08 -20.18 -19.14
C ARG A 1189 -35.60 -19.64 -17.80
N THR A 1190 -35.34 -20.36 -16.71
CA THR A 1190 -35.70 -19.90 -15.36
C THR A 1190 -34.71 -18.82 -14.90
N ALA A 1191 -33.42 -18.98 -15.19
CA ALA A 1191 -32.43 -17.92 -14.97
C ALA A 1191 -32.75 -16.67 -15.80
N GLU A 1192 -33.06 -16.81 -17.09
CA GLU A 1192 -33.45 -15.69 -17.97
C GLU A 1192 -34.63 -14.89 -17.40
N ARG A 1193 -35.66 -15.59 -16.89
CA ARG A 1193 -36.82 -14.96 -16.24
C ARG A 1193 -36.44 -14.20 -14.96
N ILE A 1194 -35.54 -14.74 -14.15
CA ILE A 1194 -35.07 -14.07 -12.91
C ILE A 1194 -34.25 -12.82 -13.26
N ILE A 1195 -33.39 -12.90 -14.28
CA ILE A 1195 -32.49 -11.82 -14.68
C ILE A 1195 -33.20 -10.73 -15.50
N GLY A 1196 -34.26 -11.10 -16.23
CA GLY A 1196 -34.97 -10.20 -17.15
C GLY A 1196 -34.22 -9.89 -18.44
N ALA A 1197 -33.25 -10.73 -18.83
CA ALA A 1197 -32.50 -10.61 -20.08
C ALA A 1197 -32.26 -11.98 -20.72
N PRO A 1198 -32.07 -12.04 -22.05
CA PRO A 1198 -31.62 -13.25 -22.72
C PRO A 1198 -30.23 -13.65 -22.23
N LEU A 1199 -30.03 -14.96 -22.08
CA LEU A 1199 -28.75 -15.55 -21.69
C LEU A 1199 -28.10 -16.29 -22.87
N PRO A 1200 -26.77 -16.48 -22.85
CA PRO A 1200 -26.10 -17.38 -23.77
C PRO A 1200 -26.79 -18.74 -23.77
N ARG A 1201 -26.88 -19.37 -24.94
CA ARG A 1201 -27.42 -20.73 -25.05
C ARG A 1201 -26.25 -21.72 -25.09
N PRO A 1202 -25.75 -22.20 -23.94
CA PRO A 1202 -24.56 -23.05 -23.89
C PRO A 1202 -24.72 -24.34 -24.71
N PHE A 1203 -25.95 -24.82 -24.86
CA PHE A 1203 -26.27 -26.06 -25.55
C PHE A 1203 -26.43 -25.93 -27.07
N LYS A 1204 -26.33 -24.72 -27.64
CA LYS A 1204 -26.64 -24.47 -29.06
C LYS A 1204 -25.51 -24.94 -30.00
N ASN A 1205 -24.28 -24.98 -29.50
CA ASN A 1205 -23.07 -25.34 -30.26
C ASN A 1205 -22.53 -26.73 -29.89
N CYS A 1206 -23.18 -27.45 -28.98
CA CYS A 1206 -22.78 -28.80 -28.55
C CYS A 1206 -23.45 -29.92 -29.36
N ILE A 1207 -24.24 -29.56 -30.38
CA ILE A 1207 -24.74 -30.50 -31.37
C ILE A 1207 -23.66 -30.57 -32.44
N HIS A 1208 -22.91 -31.67 -32.49
CA HIS A 1208 -22.12 -31.98 -33.68
C HIS A 1208 -23.09 -31.95 -34.89
N PRO A 1209 -22.75 -31.28 -36.00
CA PRO A 1209 -23.42 -31.58 -37.25
C PRO A 1209 -23.17 -33.08 -37.51
N GLU A 1210 -24.24 -33.86 -37.63
CA GLU A 1210 -24.15 -35.18 -38.26
C GLU A 1210 -23.56 -35.06 -39.66
#